data_AF-A0A410X050-F1
#
_entry.id   AF-A0A410X050-F1
#
_cell.length_a   1.000
_cell.length_b   1.000
_cell.length_c   1.000
_cell.angle_alpha   90.00
_cell.angle_beta   90.00
_cell.angle_gamma   90.00
#
_symmetry.space_group_name_H-M   'P 1'
#
loop_
_entity.id
_entity.type
_entity.pdbx_description
1 polymer ?
#
loop_
_entity_poly.entity_id
_entity_poly.type
_entity_poly.pdbx_seq_one_letter_code
_entity_poly.pdbx_strand_id
1 'polypeptide(L)'
;MTVKRSLRSSGLLRRTLFAVLLLSVAAAGCLPLYGIAGAAPGSAATEGYPQHSGPYGGIAVPPDSPKSGPADQDPFRSANKPGTPLLPHTSLGVTVNESVYGPHIKLPDGTLHPVAGMDQERKEDALTVYTSTYGTYTPPFDDRTIELIVTEGIIVDKISDGKKGTYLPPNGYVLSGTASTKALLQQLNVGDSLTAVNIKIPVLPTKYVKVGDLIIPVDRVNGPRNQGEAVLFDSGYGASTRTNPWGIEVIFQNGRVTGVKGILMDSGGKFIDNDSPIPKGGYVLSVQAASPYYADLLALAAPGLAVSMELNAYPMYFASKMAYDAFNPRTREDNPAGWDDTNNKPYPGHRGAEQLIVYDSSYGAATGTNPWGGEAAVNADGKIISSGGNNRPIPEGGYVLSGHGSKMAWLSRYAAIGATVKINRTEKQVLLIFTPESYLDKARLTAASAEQAMEESKRRFMDVPYEEISKEIQQVKQLEIQAGKHLEEKGVEGLTEVLAELDGKATRVHYMNVESRTVENRGIWIRPKEKSLEEVKRALDKIKAAHLNSVYLETFWNGYTIYPTKNNITAHNPIYGGFDVLQAYLDEGKKRGIEIHAWVENFFVGGPEPGPIVERKPEWSLLSRKGQNYQEDATSGFRYYFINPALDETHDFLIGVYKELLSKYDVAGLHLDYARYPGSGDFTNDFGYDAYTRSLFQKKYGTDPLLLHPGDALWAQWVDMRVGFVDKFVFRLAKEVKKWKPQVKLTAAVWPEYEIARGDVLQDSMNWVKHNLIDNVFPMSYKLDTSLVVADARKTFEIAKDKSYVTIGVGSFIDLTKDVFIDQIISSHGLGISGSAVFEYESFFDQGYDKNTVLGVYRNEAVVPDSDPARSIAAILAGQKRKVKELYLPFKGMDVRKAARYTDEINEIVKKLGGEKNPRLNPGRLKQVKKSLASLVKDIGSDSRLNAEVRERMLYDLKGALRIAEITAAKSGKGGKNADEADDFNETGVTHAEDEAGEANE
;
A
#
# COMPACT_ATOMS: atom_id res chain seq x y z
N MET A 1 41.71 63.07 7.85
CA MET A 1 40.76 64.05 7.26
C MET A 1 39.39 63.72 7.85
N THR A 2 38.76 64.54 8.72
CA THR A 2 37.95 65.76 8.45
C THR A 2 36.75 65.50 7.51
N VAL A 3 35.48 65.88 7.76
CA VAL A 3 34.75 66.56 8.88
C VAL A 3 33.21 66.42 8.59
N LYS A 4 32.14 66.62 9.39
CA LYS A 4 31.72 67.16 10.73
C LYS A 4 30.50 66.30 11.24
N ARG A 5 30.12 66.25 12.53
CA ARG A 5 29.05 67.03 13.26
C ARG A 5 27.78 67.43 12.45
N SER A 6 26.54 67.49 12.99
CA SER A 6 25.92 67.00 14.26
C SER A 6 24.43 67.42 14.43
N LEU A 7 23.62 66.58 15.12
CA LEU A 7 22.56 66.91 16.12
C LEU A 7 21.27 67.72 15.79
N ARG A 8 20.21 67.41 16.58
CA ARG A 8 18.92 68.13 16.84
C ARG A 8 17.83 68.06 15.75
N SER A 9 16.52 68.04 16.06
CA SER A 9 15.78 67.75 17.33
C SER A 9 14.25 67.63 17.07
N SER A 10 13.51 66.97 17.98
CA SER A 10 12.06 67.11 18.34
C SER A 10 11.12 67.89 17.40
N GLY A 11 9.93 67.44 17.00
CA GLY A 11 8.92 66.60 17.67
C GLY A 11 7.52 67.05 17.13
N LEU A 12 6.34 66.79 17.71
CA LEU A 12 5.90 66.00 18.88
C LEU A 12 4.34 65.90 18.83
N LEU A 13 3.72 64.81 19.33
CA LEU A 13 2.27 64.71 19.65
C LEU A 13 1.30 64.74 18.42
N ARG A 14 0.14 64.06 18.34
CA ARG A 14 -0.68 63.15 19.19
C ARG A 14 -1.13 61.95 18.31
N ARG A 15 -1.52 60.77 18.81
CA ARG A 15 -1.88 60.31 20.16
C ARG A 15 -1.59 58.79 20.30
N THR A 16 -1.06 58.37 21.45
CA THR A 16 -1.03 56.97 21.95
C THR A 16 -2.34 56.65 22.73
N LEU A 17 -2.62 55.49 23.36
CA LEU A 17 -1.85 54.32 23.88
C LEU A 17 -2.83 53.11 24.10
N PHE A 18 -2.40 52.03 24.78
CA PHE A 18 -3.11 50.80 25.24
C PHE A 18 -3.36 49.75 24.14
N ALA A 19 -2.77 48.54 24.20
CA ALA A 19 -2.89 47.40 25.16
C ALA A 19 -4.06 46.46 24.76
N VAL A 20 -3.86 45.17 24.42
CA VAL A 20 -3.24 44.04 25.17
C VAL A 20 -4.13 43.53 26.30
N LEU A 21 -4.49 42.23 26.23
CA LEU A 21 -5.33 41.43 27.14
C LEU A 21 -6.81 41.87 27.28
N LEU A 22 -7.75 41.09 26.72
CA LEU A 22 -8.61 40.17 27.50
C LEU A 22 -9.69 39.44 26.66
N LEU A 23 -10.08 38.27 27.21
CA LEU A 23 -11.37 37.57 27.11
C LEU A 23 -11.91 36.99 25.78
N SER A 24 -12.10 35.68 25.88
CA SER A 24 -12.89 34.78 25.04
C SER A 24 -14.41 34.93 25.24
N VAL A 25 -15.17 34.19 24.41
CA VAL A 25 -16.60 33.79 24.56
C VAL A 25 -17.68 34.78 24.04
N ALA A 26 -18.71 34.17 23.44
CA ALA A 26 -20.04 34.69 23.06
C ALA A 26 -20.16 35.69 21.88
N ALA A 27 -20.57 35.16 20.74
CA ALA A 27 -21.90 35.47 20.18
C ALA A 27 -22.36 34.31 19.26
N ALA A 28 -23.66 34.04 19.20
CA ALA A 28 -24.26 33.04 18.32
C ALA A 28 -25.47 33.61 17.59
N GLY A 29 -25.77 33.05 16.41
CA GLY A 29 -27.09 33.14 15.77
C GLY A 29 -27.22 34.13 14.61
N CYS A 30 -27.51 33.59 13.43
CA CYS A 30 -28.45 34.19 12.48
C CYS A 30 -29.16 33.07 11.71
N LEU A 31 -30.49 33.14 11.64
CA LEU A 31 -31.35 32.28 10.84
C LEU A 31 -31.64 32.95 9.47
N PRO A 32 -32.15 32.17 8.52
CA PRO A 32 -33.39 32.57 7.85
C PRO A 32 -34.51 31.52 8.02
N LEU A 33 -35.72 31.88 7.59
CA LEU A 33 -36.98 31.18 7.86
C LEU A 33 -37.79 30.90 6.57
N TYR A 34 -38.91 30.17 6.74
CA TYR A 34 -39.93 29.75 5.75
C TYR A 34 -39.55 28.53 4.89
N GLY A 35 -40.48 27.60 4.59
CA GLY A 35 -41.93 27.54 4.89
C GLY A 35 -42.47 26.11 5.02
N ILE A 36 -43.79 25.96 5.30
CA ILE A 36 -44.40 24.70 5.80
C ILE A 36 -45.56 24.21 4.90
N ALA A 37 -45.48 22.97 4.40
CA ALA A 37 -46.59 22.03 4.12
C ALA A 37 -46.01 20.68 3.61
N GLY A 38 -46.61 19.49 3.81
CA GLY A 38 -47.76 19.14 4.66
C GLY A 38 -48.72 18.09 4.07
N ALA A 39 -48.37 16.79 4.10
CA ALA A 39 -49.30 15.67 3.82
C ALA A 39 -48.77 14.32 4.37
N ALA A 40 -49.67 13.34 4.53
CA ALA A 40 -49.40 11.96 4.97
C ALA A 40 -49.73 10.94 3.84
N PRO A 41 -49.43 9.62 3.97
CA PRO A 41 -49.14 8.77 2.82
C PRO A 41 -50.35 8.13 2.12
N GLY A 42 -50.13 7.73 0.87
CA GLY A 42 -50.98 6.81 0.10
C GLY A 42 -50.12 5.72 -0.56
N SER A 43 -50.67 4.51 -0.72
CA SER A 43 -49.93 3.31 -1.13
C SER A 43 -50.16 2.92 -2.60
N ALA A 44 -49.09 2.53 -3.29
CA ALA A 44 -49.09 1.55 -4.37
C ALA A 44 -47.67 0.99 -4.55
N ALA A 45 -47.54 -0.28 -4.93
CA ALA A 45 -46.25 -0.89 -5.26
C ALA A 45 -46.07 -0.98 -6.78
N THR A 46 -44.83 -0.75 -7.23
CA THR A 46 -44.28 -1.22 -8.51
C THR A 46 -42.82 -1.59 -8.28
N GLU A 47 -42.34 -2.61 -8.99
CA GLU A 47 -41.05 -3.24 -8.72
C GLU A 47 -39.88 -2.40 -9.29
N GLY A 48 -38.93 -2.04 -8.42
CA GLY A 48 -37.73 -1.29 -8.81
C GLY A 48 -36.54 -2.21 -9.04
N TYR A 49 -35.88 -2.06 -10.19
CA TYR A 49 -34.53 -2.59 -10.41
C TYR A 49 -33.56 -1.98 -9.38
N PRO A 50 -32.60 -2.74 -8.83
CA PRO A 50 -31.63 -2.20 -7.89
C PRO A 50 -30.75 -1.13 -8.57
N GLN A 51 -30.72 0.07 -8.01
CA GLN A 51 -29.80 1.11 -8.45
C GLN A 51 -28.36 0.68 -8.11
N HIS A 52 -27.49 0.62 -9.12
CA HIS A 52 -26.06 0.48 -8.89
C HIS A 52 -25.50 1.79 -8.31
N SER A 53 -24.79 1.70 -7.18
CA SER A 53 -23.97 2.81 -6.70
C SER A 53 -22.83 3.07 -7.67
N GLY A 54 -22.66 4.33 -8.08
CA GLY A 54 -21.64 4.74 -9.05
C GLY A 54 -20.20 4.53 -8.52
N PRO A 55 -19.24 4.22 -9.40
CA PRO A 55 -17.84 4.05 -9.01
C PRO A 55 -17.12 5.40 -8.84
N TYR A 56 -15.99 5.40 -8.13
CA TYR A 56 -15.06 6.53 -7.97
C TYR A 56 -15.61 7.79 -7.28
N GLY A 57 -16.11 7.62 -6.06
CA GLY A 57 -15.81 8.61 -5.02
C GLY A 57 -14.32 8.55 -4.67
N GLY A 58 -13.63 9.70 -4.64
CA GLY A 58 -12.21 9.78 -4.27
C GLY A 58 -11.95 9.30 -2.83
N ILE A 59 -10.75 8.78 -2.55
CA ILE A 59 -10.41 8.24 -1.22
C ILE A 59 -10.22 9.39 -0.22
N ALA A 60 -11.32 9.74 0.45
CA ALA A 60 -11.31 10.29 1.79
C ALA A 60 -11.74 9.19 2.78
N VAL A 61 -11.16 9.21 3.99
CA VAL A 61 -11.51 8.30 5.10
C VAL A 61 -13.01 8.46 5.43
N PRO A 62 -13.78 7.36 5.64
CA PRO A 62 -15.24 7.40 5.68
C PRO A 62 -15.79 8.31 6.79
N PRO A 63 -16.64 9.30 6.46
CA PRO A 63 -17.24 10.23 7.42
C PRO A 63 -18.60 9.75 7.96
N ASP A 64 -18.74 8.44 8.26
CA ASP A 64 -19.96 7.85 8.82
C ASP A 64 -19.70 7.19 10.19
N SER A 65 -19.62 8.04 11.21
CA SER A 65 -19.82 7.64 12.61
C SER A 65 -21.24 8.04 13.01
N PRO A 66 -22.16 7.09 13.28
CA PRO A 66 -23.53 7.40 13.65
C PRO A 66 -23.57 8.32 14.88
N LYS A 67 -24.16 9.51 14.72
CA LYS A 67 -24.25 10.52 15.78
C LYS A 67 -25.00 9.94 16.98
N SER A 68 -24.34 9.94 18.14
CA SER A 68 -24.97 9.63 19.42
C SER A 68 -26.16 10.58 19.66
N GLY A 69 -27.37 10.05 19.60
CA GLY A 69 -28.57 10.78 20.02
C GLY A 69 -28.49 11.14 21.51
N PRO A 70 -29.11 12.25 21.95
CA PRO A 70 -29.12 12.61 23.36
C PRO A 70 -29.88 11.56 24.17
N ALA A 71 -29.28 11.11 25.27
CA ALA A 71 -29.96 10.24 26.22
C ALA A 71 -31.01 11.05 27.01
N ASP A 72 -32.25 10.57 27.04
CA ASP A 72 -33.24 11.10 27.97
C ASP A 72 -34.24 10.00 28.42
N GLN A 73 -34.52 10.03 29.73
CA GLN A 73 -35.57 9.34 30.50
C GLN A 73 -35.59 7.80 30.59
N ASP A 74 -35.48 7.33 31.84
CA ASP A 74 -35.88 6.01 32.35
C ASP A 74 -37.38 6.00 32.66
N PRO A 75 -38.17 5.16 31.97
CA PRO A 75 -39.37 4.57 32.52
C PRO A 75 -39.17 3.07 32.85
N PHE A 76 -39.80 2.65 33.96
CA PHE A 76 -40.06 1.26 34.38
C PHE A 76 -39.07 0.55 35.33
N ARG A 77 -38.96 1.08 36.56
CA ARG A 77 -39.28 0.26 37.75
C ARG A 77 -40.71 -0.31 37.58
N SER A 78 -41.09 -1.55 37.91
CA SER A 78 -40.48 -2.68 38.66
C SER A 78 -41.20 -3.99 38.19
N ALA A 79 -41.06 -5.23 38.73
CA ALA A 79 -40.66 -5.73 40.04
C ALA A 79 -40.33 -7.26 40.02
N ASN A 80 -40.10 -7.81 41.23
CA ASN A 80 -40.15 -9.24 41.64
C ASN A 80 -38.98 -10.19 41.30
N LYS A 81 -38.41 -10.78 42.38
CA LYS A 81 -37.66 -12.07 42.41
C LYS A 81 -38.62 -13.17 42.94
N PRO A 82 -38.36 -14.47 42.70
CA PRO A 82 -37.42 -15.27 43.54
C PRO A 82 -36.55 -16.25 42.71
N GLY A 83 -35.51 -16.92 43.25
CA GLY A 83 -34.88 -16.84 44.57
C GLY A 83 -34.12 -18.13 44.95
N THR A 84 -32.83 -18.04 45.27
CA THR A 84 -31.94 -19.16 45.69
C THR A 84 -30.79 -18.62 46.58
N PRO A 85 -30.05 -19.46 47.34
CA PRO A 85 -29.59 -19.07 48.69
C PRO A 85 -28.23 -18.38 48.82
N LEU A 86 -28.00 -17.83 50.02
CA LEU A 86 -26.80 -17.15 50.49
C LEU A 86 -25.69 -18.10 50.94
N LEU A 87 -24.43 -17.69 50.76
CA LEU A 87 -23.38 -17.63 51.80
C LEU A 87 -22.42 -16.45 51.43
N PRO A 88 -21.53 -15.97 52.32
CA PRO A 88 -21.42 -14.52 52.53
C PRO A 88 -20.34 -13.79 51.72
N HIS A 89 -20.71 -12.63 51.17
CA HIS A 89 -19.78 -11.55 50.82
C HIS A 89 -19.97 -10.37 51.79
N THR A 90 -18.94 -10.05 52.56
CA THR A 90 -18.86 -8.80 53.34
C THR A 90 -17.90 -7.82 52.67
N SER A 91 -18.38 -7.19 51.59
CA SER A 91 -17.76 -6.01 50.98
C SER A 91 -18.85 -4.95 50.81
N LEU A 92 -19.03 -4.09 51.81
CA LEU A 92 -19.85 -2.90 51.68
C LEU A 92 -19.27 -2.04 50.55
N GLY A 93 -20.13 -1.61 49.62
CA GLY A 93 -19.76 -0.75 48.49
C GLY A 93 -19.44 0.68 48.93
N VAL A 94 -18.34 0.84 49.67
CA VAL A 94 -17.78 2.16 50.00
C VAL A 94 -17.08 2.68 48.76
N THR A 95 -17.69 3.65 48.07
CA THR A 95 -16.98 4.47 47.08
C THR A 95 -15.97 5.34 47.83
N VAL A 96 -14.76 4.79 48.01
CA VAL A 96 -13.65 5.47 48.67
C VAL A 96 -13.31 6.74 47.88
N ASN A 97 -13.20 7.88 48.57
CA ASN A 97 -12.81 9.13 47.92
C ASN A 97 -11.29 9.16 47.71
N GLU A 98 -10.85 8.71 46.54
CA GLU A 98 -9.43 8.58 46.15
C GLU A 98 -8.65 9.91 46.20
N SER A 99 -9.34 11.07 46.16
CA SER A 99 -8.71 12.40 46.32
C SER A 99 -8.15 12.69 47.73
N VAL A 100 -8.50 11.88 48.74
CA VAL A 100 -8.07 12.07 50.14
C VAL A 100 -6.78 11.31 50.47
N TYR A 101 -6.32 10.44 49.56
CA TYR A 101 -5.20 9.53 49.78
C TYR A 101 -3.88 10.09 49.22
N GLY A 102 -2.76 9.77 49.87
CA GLY A 102 -1.43 9.99 49.28
C GLY A 102 -1.13 9.04 48.11
N PRO A 103 0.14 8.89 47.69
CA PRO A 103 0.57 7.85 46.75
C PRO A 103 0.12 6.44 47.18
N HIS A 104 -0.71 5.78 46.39
CA HIS A 104 -1.18 4.41 46.64
C HIS A 104 -1.21 3.57 45.35
N ILE A 105 -1.13 2.24 45.50
CA ILE A 105 -1.59 1.29 44.46
C ILE A 105 -2.94 0.72 44.88
N LYS A 106 -3.86 0.64 43.92
CA LYS A 106 -5.13 -0.07 44.03
C LYS A 106 -4.99 -1.49 43.46
N LEU A 107 -5.37 -2.49 44.24
CA LEU A 107 -5.34 -3.90 43.85
C LEU A 107 -6.64 -4.33 43.13
N PRO A 108 -6.69 -5.52 42.50
CA PRO A 108 -7.86 -5.97 41.74
C PRO A 108 -9.16 -6.11 42.55
N ASP A 109 -9.04 -6.35 43.87
CA ASP A 109 -10.16 -6.41 44.81
C ASP A 109 -10.67 -5.01 45.24
N GLY A 110 -10.02 -3.94 44.77
CA GLY A 110 -10.33 -2.55 45.08
C GLY A 110 -9.63 -2.00 46.33
N THR A 111 -8.83 -2.80 47.06
CA THR A 111 -8.07 -2.32 48.22
C THR A 111 -6.97 -1.33 47.82
N LEU A 112 -6.68 -0.36 48.71
CA LEU A 112 -5.65 0.66 48.52
C LEU A 112 -4.48 0.42 49.47
N HIS A 113 -3.27 0.30 48.93
CA HIS A 113 -2.04 0.11 49.70
C HIS A 113 -1.08 1.30 49.48
N PRO A 114 -0.52 1.90 50.56
CA PRO A 114 0.30 3.09 50.47
C PRO A 114 1.66 2.80 49.85
N VAL A 115 2.14 3.74 49.02
CA VAL A 115 3.47 3.73 48.40
C VAL A 115 4.35 4.71 49.17
N ALA A 116 5.46 4.21 49.75
CA ALA A 116 6.32 4.98 50.64
C ALA A 116 7.40 5.80 49.91
N GLY A 117 7.48 5.69 48.58
CA GLY A 117 8.40 6.43 47.72
C GLY A 117 8.21 6.09 46.24
N MET A 118 8.52 7.04 45.37
CA MET A 118 8.65 6.86 43.92
C MET A 118 10.07 7.25 43.51
N ASP A 119 10.73 6.43 42.69
CA ASP A 119 12.10 6.62 42.19
C ASP A 119 13.12 6.92 43.33
N GLN A 120 13.01 6.16 44.43
CA GLN A 120 13.76 6.34 45.69
C GLN A 120 14.24 5.00 46.25
N GLU A 121 15.13 4.99 47.24
CA GLU A 121 15.55 3.75 47.92
C GLU A 121 14.37 3.01 48.58
N ARG A 122 14.40 1.66 48.54
CA ARG A 122 13.38 0.81 49.14
C ARG A 122 13.34 1.01 50.65
N LYS A 123 12.13 1.02 51.22
CA LYS A 123 11.91 0.96 52.67
C LYS A 123 11.48 -0.44 53.07
N GLU A 124 11.82 -0.86 54.29
CA GLU A 124 11.35 -2.14 54.85
C GLU A 124 9.84 -2.07 55.16
N ASP A 125 9.15 -3.20 55.00
CA ASP A 125 7.69 -3.34 55.19
C ASP A 125 6.83 -2.35 54.37
N ALA A 126 7.30 -1.94 53.19
CA ALA A 126 6.67 -0.89 52.39
C ALA A 126 6.73 -1.12 50.87
N LEU A 127 5.70 -0.64 50.17
CA LEU A 127 5.67 -0.57 48.71
C LEU A 127 6.50 0.62 48.19
N THR A 128 7.29 0.40 47.14
CA THR A 128 8.06 1.43 46.43
C THR A 128 7.78 1.32 44.93
N VAL A 129 7.58 2.44 44.24
CA VAL A 129 7.38 2.47 42.78
C VAL A 129 8.66 2.96 42.10
N TYR A 130 9.11 2.26 41.07
CA TYR A 130 10.21 2.68 40.20
C TYR A 130 9.71 2.84 38.76
N THR A 131 10.18 3.88 38.07
CA THR A 131 9.83 4.17 36.68
C THR A 131 11.07 4.48 35.85
N SER A 132 10.93 4.66 34.54
CA SER A 132 12.04 4.95 33.62
C SER A 132 12.77 6.27 33.91
N THR A 133 12.27 7.14 34.80
CA THR A 133 13.02 8.30 35.31
C THR A 133 14.02 7.98 36.42
N TYR A 134 13.96 6.79 37.04
CA TYR A 134 15.00 6.33 37.97
C TYR A 134 16.26 5.84 37.23
N GLY A 135 16.08 5.17 36.09
CA GLY A 135 17.15 4.56 35.31
C GLY A 135 16.63 3.39 34.47
N THR A 136 17.55 2.52 34.02
CA THR A 136 17.23 1.31 33.22
C THR A 136 16.79 0.12 34.09
N TYR A 137 17.26 0.05 35.33
CA TYR A 137 16.95 -1.02 36.30
C TYR A 137 16.68 -0.44 37.70
N THR A 138 15.91 -1.16 38.51
CA THR A 138 15.86 -0.96 39.97
C THR A 138 17.20 -1.36 40.61
N PRO A 139 17.52 -0.94 41.85
CA PRO A 139 18.71 -1.44 42.54
C PRO A 139 18.61 -2.95 42.79
N PRO A 140 19.72 -3.70 42.89
CA PRO A 140 19.67 -5.10 43.28
C PRO A 140 18.92 -5.35 44.60
N PHE A 141 18.33 -6.54 44.76
CA PHE A 141 17.56 -6.94 45.94
C PHE A 141 17.76 -8.41 46.32
N ASP A 142 17.37 -8.74 47.56
CA ASP A 142 17.49 -10.04 48.20
C ASP A 142 16.18 -10.87 48.14
N ASP A 143 16.20 -12.06 48.73
CA ASP A 143 15.03 -12.92 48.82
C ASP A 143 13.94 -12.41 49.79
N ARG A 144 14.16 -11.30 50.50
CA ARG A 144 13.14 -10.61 51.31
C ARG A 144 12.24 -9.68 50.48
N THR A 145 12.55 -9.50 49.19
CA THR A 145 11.84 -8.61 48.27
C THR A 145 11.15 -9.41 47.15
N ILE A 146 10.13 -8.83 46.52
CA ILE A 146 9.61 -9.22 45.20
C ILE A 146 9.27 -7.94 44.42
N GLU A 147 9.47 -7.96 43.11
CA GLU A 147 9.13 -6.85 42.24
C GLU A 147 8.17 -7.29 41.13
N LEU A 148 7.20 -6.45 40.81
CA LEU A 148 6.20 -6.69 39.76
C LEU A 148 6.43 -5.70 38.63
N ILE A 149 6.58 -6.18 37.39
CA ILE A 149 6.62 -5.31 36.21
C ILE A 149 5.18 -5.03 35.79
N VAL A 150 4.83 -3.76 35.59
CA VAL A 150 3.47 -3.30 35.31
C VAL A 150 3.48 -2.37 34.09
N THR A 151 2.72 -2.69 33.04
CA THR A 151 2.56 -1.86 31.83
C THR A 151 1.08 -1.68 31.53
N GLU A 152 0.65 -0.47 31.13
CA GLU A 152 -0.78 -0.16 30.88
C GLU A 152 -1.70 -0.55 32.06
N GLY A 153 -1.18 -0.51 33.29
CA GLY A 153 -1.91 -0.93 34.51
C GLY A 153 -2.13 -2.44 34.65
N ILE A 154 -1.38 -3.28 33.92
CA ILE A 154 -1.47 -4.75 33.97
C ILE A 154 -0.12 -5.33 34.44
N ILE A 155 -0.13 -6.27 35.39
CA ILE A 155 1.06 -7.03 35.78
C ILE A 155 1.48 -7.94 34.63
N VAL A 156 2.68 -7.72 34.10
CA VAL A 156 3.25 -8.53 33.01
C VAL A 156 4.23 -9.59 33.50
N ASP A 157 4.92 -9.34 34.62
CA ASP A 157 5.95 -10.24 35.14
C ASP A 157 6.16 -10.08 36.67
N LYS A 158 6.79 -11.08 37.31
CA LYS A 158 7.02 -11.16 38.77
C LYS A 158 8.46 -11.59 39.09
N ILE A 159 9.34 -10.62 39.30
CA ILE A 159 10.77 -10.87 39.54
C ILE A 159 11.02 -11.20 41.02
N SER A 160 11.63 -12.37 41.25
CA SER A 160 12.03 -12.85 42.59
C SER A 160 13.54 -13.11 42.74
N ASP A 161 14.33 -13.00 41.66
CA ASP A 161 15.80 -12.99 41.72
C ASP A 161 16.30 -11.57 41.46
N GLY A 162 16.65 -10.86 42.54
CA GLY A 162 17.00 -9.45 42.48
C GLY A 162 18.46 -9.13 42.18
N LYS A 163 19.32 -10.10 41.86
CA LYS A 163 20.79 -9.89 41.78
C LYS A 163 21.24 -8.80 40.81
N LYS A 164 20.42 -8.48 39.79
CA LYS A 164 20.69 -7.45 38.77
C LYS A 164 19.73 -6.25 38.87
N GLY A 165 18.80 -6.27 39.82
CA GLY A 165 17.58 -5.44 39.78
C GLY A 165 16.58 -5.90 38.71
N THR A 166 15.46 -5.19 38.62
CA THR A 166 14.39 -5.41 37.64
C THR A 166 14.42 -4.32 36.58
N TYR A 167 14.23 -4.66 35.30
CA TYR A 167 14.17 -3.69 34.21
C TYR A 167 13.00 -2.72 34.34
N LEU A 168 13.22 -1.46 33.98
CA LEU A 168 12.24 -0.37 34.07
C LEU A 168 11.62 -0.08 32.70
N PRO A 169 10.39 -0.55 32.42
CA PRO A 169 9.77 -0.38 31.10
C PRO A 169 9.40 1.10 30.83
N PRO A 170 9.79 1.67 29.66
CA PRO A 170 9.44 3.04 29.26
C PRO A 170 7.93 3.33 29.17
N ASN A 171 7.11 2.28 29.08
CA ASN A 171 5.65 2.27 29.00
C ASN A 171 4.97 1.77 30.30
N GLY A 172 5.67 1.87 31.45
CA GLY A 172 5.19 1.28 32.69
C GLY A 172 6.00 1.64 33.92
N TYR A 173 5.92 0.76 34.92
CA TYR A 173 6.60 0.90 36.20
C TYR A 173 6.91 -0.48 36.82
N VAL A 174 7.77 -0.47 37.83
CA VAL A 174 8.04 -1.63 38.68
C VAL A 174 7.51 -1.33 40.08
N LEU A 175 6.71 -2.24 40.62
CA LEU A 175 6.20 -2.18 42.00
C LEU A 175 7.00 -3.14 42.89
N SER A 176 7.81 -2.57 43.77
CA SER A 176 8.64 -3.29 44.75
C SER A 176 7.88 -3.48 46.06
N GLY A 177 7.90 -4.70 46.60
CA GLY A 177 7.39 -5.03 47.94
C GLY A 177 8.44 -5.77 48.77
N THR A 178 8.79 -5.20 49.92
CA THR A 178 9.77 -5.75 50.88
C THR A 178 9.06 -6.41 52.08
N ALA A 179 9.70 -7.42 52.67
CA ALA A 179 9.31 -8.06 53.92
C ALA A 179 7.80 -8.43 53.99
N SER A 180 7.00 -7.83 54.88
CA SER A 180 5.55 -8.13 54.95
C SER A 180 4.79 -7.80 53.66
N THR A 181 5.19 -6.75 52.93
CA THR A 181 4.57 -6.40 51.64
C THR A 181 4.96 -7.35 50.50
N LYS A 182 6.02 -8.15 50.66
CA LYS A 182 6.33 -9.26 49.73
C LYS A 182 5.15 -10.25 49.67
N ALA A 183 4.59 -10.62 50.82
CA ALA A 183 3.50 -11.58 50.91
C ALA A 183 2.20 -11.07 50.26
N LEU A 184 2.00 -9.75 50.20
CA LEU A 184 0.91 -9.11 49.45
C LEU A 184 1.12 -9.28 47.94
N LEU A 185 2.27 -8.83 47.41
CA LEU A 185 2.57 -8.89 45.97
C LEU A 185 2.73 -10.34 45.45
N GLN A 186 3.04 -11.29 46.34
CA GLN A 186 3.05 -12.72 45.99
C GLN A 186 1.66 -13.26 45.61
N GLN A 187 0.57 -12.72 46.14
CA GLN A 187 -0.81 -13.19 45.86
C GLN A 187 -1.36 -12.73 44.49
N LEU A 188 -0.79 -11.66 43.92
CA LEU A 188 -1.20 -11.10 42.63
C LEU A 188 -0.66 -11.93 41.45
N ASN A 189 -1.36 -11.94 40.31
CA ASN A 189 -1.09 -12.81 39.17
C ASN A 189 -0.66 -12.03 37.92
N VAL A 190 0.10 -12.68 37.03
CA VAL A 190 0.43 -12.12 35.72
C VAL A 190 -0.85 -12.02 34.87
N GLY A 191 -1.30 -10.79 34.68
CA GLY A 191 -2.57 -10.42 34.07
C GLY A 191 -3.56 -9.69 35.00
N ASP A 192 -3.28 -9.60 36.29
CA ASP A 192 -4.06 -8.77 37.21
C ASP A 192 -3.84 -7.28 36.92
N SER A 193 -4.85 -6.46 37.24
CA SER A 193 -4.85 -5.02 36.95
C SER A 193 -4.61 -4.18 38.21
N LEU A 194 -3.70 -3.21 38.11
CA LEU A 194 -3.26 -2.33 39.19
C LEU A 194 -3.38 -0.86 38.80
N THR A 195 -4.14 -0.08 39.58
CA THR A 195 -4.28 1.37 39.35
C THR A 195 -3.32 2.14 40.26
N ALA A 196 -2.45 2.95 39.66
CA ALA A 196 -1.62 3.90 40.40
C ALA A 196 -2.47 5.13 40.79
N VAL A 197 -2.70 5.34 42.09
CA VAL A 197 -3.56 6.40 42.63
C VAL A 197 -2.68 7.52 43.19
N ASN A 198 -2.89 8.74 42.70
CA ASN A 198 -2.11 9.94 43.03
C ASN A 198 -0.58 9.77 42.81
N ILE A 199 -0.22 8.97 41.80
CA ILE A 199 1.14 8.75 41.30
C ILE A 199 1.12 8.98 39.78
N LYS A 200 2.04 9.81 39.26
CA LYS A 200 2.15 10.08 37.82
C LYS A 200 3.26 9.21 37.22
N ILE A 201 2.89 8.10 36.60
CA ILE A 201 3.82 7.27 35.82
C ILE A 201 4.22 8.02 34.54
N PRO A 202 5.52 8.22 34.26
CA PRO A 202 5.97 8.72 32.97
C PRO A 202 5.86 7.62 31.91
N VAL A 203 5.17 7.91 30.81
CA VAL A 203 5.09 7.03 29.63
C VAL A 203 5.85 7.71 28.51
N LEU A 204 6.94 7.08 28.05
CA LEU A 204 7.68 7.54 26.89
C LEU A 204 7.03 7.02 25.60
N PRO A 205 7.05 7.79 24.49
CA PRO A 205 6.66 7.26 23.18
C PRO A 205 7.55 6.08 22.79
N THR A 206 7.04 5.19 21.94
CA THR A 206 7.82 4.04 21.43
C THR A 206 9.03 4.50 20.61
N LYS A 207 8.85 5.52 19.76
CA LYS A 207 9.92 6.21 19.03
C LYS A 207 9.86 7.70 19.34
N TYR A 208 10.99 8.32 19.64
CA TYR A 208 11.07 9.75 19.94
C TYR A 208 12.44 10.35 19.64
N VAL A 209 12.48 11.67 19.44
CA VAL A 209 13.69 12.47 19.56
C VAL A 209 13.56 13.33 20.83
N LYS A 210 14.60 13.32 21.67
CA LYS A 210 14.71 14.21 22.82
C LYS A 210 15.66 15.36 22.46
N VAL A 211 15.13 16.58 22.35
CA VAL A 211 15.86 17.82 22.04
C VAL A 211 15.92 18.65 23.32
N GLY A 212 17.12 18.84 23.89
CA GLY A 212 17.23 19.36 25.26
C GLY A 212 16.50 18.42 26.24
N ASP A 213 15.45 18.92 26.90
CA ASP A 213 14.53 18.09 27.70
C ASP A 213 13.16 17.80 27.05
N LEU A 214 12.87 18.39 25.88
CA LEU A 214 11.62 18.17 25.15
C LEU A 214 11.65 16.83 24.42
N ILE A 215 10.70 15.94 24.75
CA ILE A 215 10.53 14.63 24.12
C ILE A 215 9.43 14.74 23.06
N ILE A 216 9.78 14.43 21.81
CA ILE A 216 8.89 14.54 20.64
C ILE A 216 8.75 13.14 20.03
N PRO A 217 7.54 12.56 19.96
CA PRO A 217 7.29 11.31 19.24
C PRO A 217 7.78 11.39 17.79
N VAL A 218 8.18 10.25 17.22
CA VAL A 218 8.50 10.15 15.79
C VAL A 218 7.42 9.30 15.13
N ASP A 219 6.50 9.95 14.45
CA ASP A 219 5.40 9.30 13.74
C ASP A 219 5.89 8.50 12.53
N ARG A 220 6.95 9.00 11.87
CA ARG A 220 7.55 8.40 10.66
C ARG A 220 9.07 8.59 10.64
N VAL A 221 9.79 7.57 10.16
CA VAL A 221 11.19 7.71 9.74
C VAL A 221 11.24 7.60 8.22
N ASN A 222 11.66 8.68 7.57
CA ASN A 222 11.65 8.92 6.11
C ASN A 222 10.24 8.94 5.48
N GLY A 223 10.03 9.78 4.45
CA GLY A 223 8.75 9.96 3.75
C GLY A 223 8.06 11.30 4.04
N PRO A 224 6.81 11.50 3.56
CA PRO A 224 6.10 12.78 3.69
C PRO A 224 5.73 13.12 5.13
N ARG A 225 5.71 14.43 5.44
CA ARG A 225 5.25 15.00 6.72
C ARG A 225 3.83 15.54 6.58
N ASN A 226 2.85 14.83 7.12
CA ASN A 226 1.45 15.27 7.10
C ASN A 226 1.16 16.28 8.22
N GLN A 227 -0.08 16.80 8.25
CA GLN A 227 -0.53 17.74 9.28
C GLN A 227 -0.44 17.12 10.69
N GLY A 228 0.16 17.84 11.64
CA GLY A 228 0.39 17.38 13.01
C GLY A 228 1.62 16.48 13.23
N GLU A 229 2.15 15.85 12.18
CA GLU A 229 3.23 14.85 12.30
C GLU A 229 4.61 15.43 12.62
N ALA A 230 5.42 14.61 13.29
CA ALA A 230 6.86 14.74 13.44
C ALA A 230 7.58 13.60 12.69
N VAL A 231 8.30 13.95 11.62
CA VAL A 231 9.03 13.00 10.76
C VAL A 231 10.53 13.16 10.95
N LEU A 232 11.23 12.04 11.15
CA LEU A 232 12.69 12.02 11.19
C LEU A 232 13.24 11.57 9.84
N PHE A 233 14.17 12.34 9.26
CA PHE A 233 14.85 12.00 8.01
C PHE A 233 16.29 11.56 8.26
N ASP A 234 16.71 10.49 7.59
CA ASP A 234 18.08 9.97 7.55
C ASP A 234 18.61 9.87 6.10
N SER A 235 19.91 9.58 5.95
CA SER A 235 20.59 9.55 4.66
C SER A 235 20.10 8.47 3.67
N GLY A 236 19.21 7.58 4.07
CA GLY A 236 18.52 6.62 3.22
C GLY A 236 17.35 7.21 2.43
N TYR A 237 16.79 8.35 2.84
CA TYR A 237 15.73 9.03 2.09
C TYR A 237 16.26 9.67 0.80
N GLY A 238 17.29 10.50 0.94
CA GLY A 238 17.89 11.25 -0.17
C GLY A 238 18.88 12.29 0.29
N ALA A 239 19.15 13.28 -0.56
CA ALA A 239 20.05 14.39 -0.25
C ALA A 239 19.40 15.47 0.65
N SER A 240 18.06 15.51 0.72
CA SER A 240 17.30 16.53 1.44
C SER A 240 15.90 16.03 1.83
N THR A 241 15.22 16.74 2.73
CA THR A 241 13.95 16.32 3.36
C THR A 241 12.71 16.51 2.49
N ARG A 242 12.77 17.37 1.46
CA ARG A 242 11.68 17.67 0.50
C ARG A 242 10.38 18.19 1.14
N THR A 243 10.39 18.70 2.38
CA THR A 243 9.14 19.12 3.04
C THR A 243 8.69 20.53 2.66
N ASN A 244 7.37 20.75 2.68
CA ASN A 244 6.74 22.05 2.46
C ASN A 244 7.07 23.07 3.58
N PRO A 245 6.70 24.36 3.47
CA PRO A 245 7.10 25.39 4.43
C PRO A 245 6.51 25.24 5.84
N TRP A 246 5.50 24.38 6.02
CA TRP A 246 4.57 24.44 7.16
C TRP A 246 5.06 23.68 8.41
N GLY A 247 6.21 24.07 8.94
CA GLY A 247 6.74 23.51 10.18
C GLY A 247 8.12 24.04 10.57
N ILE A 248 8.83 23.24 11.35
CA ILE A 248 10.23 23.45 11.76
C ILE A 248 11.05 22.22 11.43
N GLU A 249 12.29 22.44 11.00
CA GLU A 249 13.30 21.40 10.84
C GLU A 249 14.50 21.65 11.75
N VAL A 250 14.89 20.62 12.49
CA VAL A 250 16.06 20.60 13.36
C VAL A 250 17.05 19.60 12.77
N ILE A 251 18.15 20.12 12.22
CA ILE A 251 19.22 19.35 11.58
C ILE A 251 20.25 19.02 12.67
N PHE A 252 20.62 17.75 12.84
CA PHE A 252 21.52 17.33 13.92
C PHE A 252 22.45 16.17 13.54
N GLN A 253 23.64 16.17 14.13
CA GLN A 253 24.67 15.16 13.90
C GLN A 253 25.50 14.98 15.17
N ASN A 254 26.02 13.77 15.41
CA ASN A 254 26.84 13.42 16.60
C ASN A 254 26.18 13.84 17.93
N GLY A 255 24.85 13.67 18.04
CA GLY A 255 24.07 14.01 19.23
C GLY A 255 23.90 15.51 19.51
N ARG A 256 24.09 16.39 18.51
CA ARG A 256 23.89 17.84 18.67
C ARG A 256 23.20 18.50 17.47
N VAL A 257 22.36 19.50 17.74
CA VAL A 257 21.80 20.39 16.73
C VAL A 257 22.93 21.10 15.98
N THR A 258 22.87 21.07 14.66
CA THR A 258 23.81 21.74 13.74
C THR A 258 23.15 22.87 12.96
N GLY A 259 21.82 22.83 12.79
CA GLY A 259 21.03 23.89 12.16
C GLY A 259 19.55 23.78 12.51
N VAL A 260 18.82 24.89 12.37
CA VAL A 260 17.37 24.96 12.59
C VAL A 260 16.75 25.82 11.50
N LYS A 261 15.62 25.38 10.94
CA LYS A 261 14.89 26.04 9.85
C LYS A 261 13.40 26.05 10.18
N GLY A 262 12.90 27.18 10.69
CA GLY A 262 11.46 27.40 10.89
C GLY A 262 10.76 27.85 9.61
N ILE A 263 9.48 28.18 9.70
CA ILE A 263 8.72 28.79 8.60
C ILE A 263 9.40 30.10 8.17
N LEU A 264 9.84 30.18 6.91
CA LEU A 264 10.49 31.36 6.33
C LEU A 264 9.72 31.86 5.11
N MET A 265 9.86 33.16 4.84
CA MET A 265 9.25 33.85 3.72
C MET A 265 10.30 34.71 3.02
N ASP A 266 10.30 34.72 1.69
CA ASP A 266 11.24 35.52 0.90
C ASP A 266 10.84 37.01 0.82
N SER A 267 11.71 37.83 0.22
CA SER A 267 11.47 39.26 0.03
C SER A 267 10.32 39.60 -0.93
N GLY A 268 9.76 38.61 -1.63
CA GLY A 268 8.56 38.73 -2.46
C GLY A 268 7.27 38.32 -1.75
N GLY A 269 7.34 37.82 -0.51
CA GLY A 269 6.19 37.34 0.24
C GLY A 269 5.83 35.86 -0.03
N LYS A 270 6.70 35.09 -0.68
CA LYS A 270 6.49 33.65 -0.90
C LYS A 270 7.11 32.84 0.23
N PHE A 271 6.38 31.86 0.76
CA PHE A 271 6.94 30.91 1.72
C PHE A 271 8.03 30.03 1.08
N ILE A 272 9.09 29.77 1.85
CA ILE A 272 10.24 28.96 1.44
C ILE A 272 10.07 27.55 1.98
N ASP A 273 10.17 26.54 1.11
CA ASP A 273 10.03 25.13 1.50
C ASP A 273 11.05 24.71 2.57
N ASN A 274 10.61 23.93 3.55
CA ASN A 274 11.48 23.25 4.51
C ASN A 274 12.08 21.98 3.86
N ASP A 275 12.81 22.20 2.77
CA ASP A 275 13.73 21.24 2.19
C ASP A 275 15.12 21.51 2.78
N SER A 276 15.50 20.76 3.81
CA SER A 276 16.84 20.85 4.43
C SER A 276 17.76 19.74 3.90
N PRO A 277 19.05 20.01 3.65
CA PRO A 277 19.98 18.97 3.27
C PRO A 277 20.17 17.98 4.42
N ILE A 278 20.08 16.68 4.13
CA ILE A 278 20.28 15.62 5.13
C ILE A 278 21.78 15.35 5.26
N PRO A 279 22.40 15.58 6.42
CA PRO A 279 23.83 15.41 6.59
C PRO A 279 24.23 13.93 6.58
N LYS A 280 25.34 13.58 5.92
CA LYS A 280 25.85 12.21 5.87
C LYS A 280 26.25 11.73 7.27
N GLY A 281 25.52 10.76 7.81
CA GLY A 281 25.71 10.29 9.19
C GLY A 281 25.09 11.22 10.24
N GLY A 282 24.08 12.00 9.86
CA GLY A 282 23.19 12.74 10.77
C GLY A 282 21.76 12.72 10.25
N TYR A 283 20.91 13.57 10.82
CA TYR A 283 19.46 13.50 10.68
C TYR A 283 18.82 14.89 10.58
N VAL A 284 17.55 14.92 10.16
CA VAL A 284 16.68 16.11 10.27
C VAL A 284 15.35 15.71 10.90
N LEU A 285 15.01 16.27 12.06
CA LEU A 285 13.67 16.15 12.67
C LEU A 285 12.79 17.27 12.13
N SER A 286 11.71 16.91 11.44
CA SER A 286 10.79 17.81 10.74
C SER A 286 9.40 17.75 11.39
N VAL A 287 9.05 18.77 12.17
CA VAL A 287 7.81 18.83 12.96
C VAL A 287 6.83 19.83 12.32
N GLN A 288 5.62 19.36 12.00
CA GLN A 288 4.62 20.16 11.30
C GLN A 288 3.98 21.22 12.24
N ALA A 289 3.60 22.38 11.70
CA ALA A 289 3.17 23.54 12.48
C ALA A 289 1.91 23.35 13.36
N ALA A 290 1.08 22.33 13.08
CA ALA A 290 -0.08 21.96 13.91
C ALA A 290 0.23 20.87 14.96
N SER A 291 1.48 20.37 15.01
CA SER A 291 1.92 19.43 16.04
C SER A 291 1.97 20.12 17.41
N PRO A 292 1.51 19.49 18.51
CA PRO A 292 1.54 20.11 19.84
C PRO A 292 2.96 20.46 20.30
N TYR A 293 3.98 19.78 19.78
CA TYR A 293 5.39 20.01 20.10
C TYR A 293 6.03 21.18 19.34
N TYR A 294 5.34 21.76 18.33
CA TYR A 294 5.92 22.76 17.44
C TYR A 294 6.37 24.03 18.17
N ALA A 295 5.54 24.57 19.05
CA ALA A 295 5.82 25.83 19.75
C ALA A 295 7.02 25.70 20.71
N ASP A 296 7.05 24.62 21.49
CA ASP A 296 8.13 24.35 22.44
C ASP A 296 9.45 24.04 21.72
N LEU A 297 9.40 23.28 20.62
CA LEU A 297 10.60 23.01 19.81
C LEU A 297 11.13 24.28 19.14
N LEU A 298 10.25 25.16 18.64
CA LEU A 298 10.65 26.45 18.05
C LEU A 298 11.28 27.39 19.08
N ALA A 299 10.84 27.35 20.33
CA ALA A 299 11.44 28.12 21.42
C ALA A 299 12.77 27.54 21.93
N LEU A 300 12.97 26.22 21.82
CA LEU A 300 14.10 25.49 22.41
C LEU A 300 15.24 25.20 21.43
N ALA A 301 14.95 24.92 20.16
CA ALA A 301 15.94 24.40 19.22
C ALA A 301 16.99 25.47 18.82
N ALA A 302 18.24 25.23 19.22
CA ALA A 302 19.38 26.08 18.88
C ALA A 302 20.64 25.24 18.57
N PRO A 303 21.52 25.67 17.65
CA PRO A 303 22.78 24.97 17.36
C PRO A 303 23.63 24.71 18.61
N GLY A 304 24.23 23.53 18.69
CA GLY A 304 25.01 23.04 19.82
C GLY A 304 24.20 22.34 20.92
N LEU A 305 22.87 22.53 20.98
CA LEU A 305 21.99 21.84 21.93
C LEU A 305 22.08 20.32 21.77
N ALA A 306 22.03 19.60 22.89
CA ALA A 306 22.06 18.15 22.90
C ALA A 306 20.78 17.54 22.30
N VAL A 307 20.96 16.48 21.52
CA VAL A 307 19.88 15.69 20.94
C VAL A 307 20.19 14.21 21.15
N SER A 308 19.24 13.46 21.69
CA SER A 308 19.23 11.99 21.65
C SER A 308 17.95 11.50 20.96
N MET A 309 17.91 10.23 20.58
CA MET A 309 16.75 9.61 19.96
C MET A 309 16.59 8.19 20.46
N GLU A 310 15.36 7.69 20.44
CA GLU A 310 15.07 6.26 20.43
C GLU A 310 14.21 5.96 19.20
N LEU A 311 14.66 5.00 18.39
CA LEU A 311 14.00 4.54 17.17
C LEU A 311 13.80 3.02 17.17
N ASN A 312 14.61 2.28 17.94
CA ASN A 312 14.60 0.84 18.07
C ASN A 312 13.60 0.42 19.14
N ALA A 313 12.33 0.74 18.87
CA ALA A 313 11.18 0.42 19.70
C ALA A 313 10.92 -1.10 19.76
N TYR A 314 11.74 -1.82 20.51
CA TYR A 314 11.46 -3.16 21.02
C TYR A 314 10.88 -2.99 22.42
N PRO A 315 9.54 -2.86 22.58
CA PRO A 315 8.93 -2.79 23.89
C PRO A 315 9.11 -4.13 24.60
N MET A 316 10.19 -4.23 25.39
CA MET A 316 10.59 -5.45 26.10
C MET A 316 9.46 -6.06 26.95
N TYR A 317 8.54 -5.21 27.40
CA TYR A 317 7.31 -5.61 28.07
C TYR A 317 6.12 -4.79 27.57
N PHE A 318 5.00 -5.46 27.28
CA PHE A 318 3.69 -4.82 27.18
C PHE A 318 2.56 -5.81 27.46
N ALA A 319 1.42 -5.32 27.92
CA ALA A 319 0.17 -6.06 27.91
C ALA A 319 -1.01 -5.16 27.56
N SER A 320 -2.09 -5.80 27.10
CA SER A 320 -3.36 -5.11 26.87
C SER A 320 -4.53 -6.07 27.05
N LYS A 321 -5.66 -5.57 27.55
CA LYS A 321 -6.93 -6.28 27.67
C LYS A 321 -7.94 -5.70 26.67
N MET A 322 -8.75 -6.56 26.07
CA MET A 322 -9.89 -6.17 25.25
C MET A 322 -11.07 -7.10 25.53
N ALA A 323 -12.27 -6.53 25.67
CA ALA A 323 -13.49 -7.33 25.71
C ALA A 323 -13.81 -7.88 24.32
N TYR A 324 -14.18 -9.16 24.25
CA TYR A 324 -14.69 -9.81 23.05
C TYR A 324 -16.22 -9.92 23.11
N ASP A 325 -16.88 -9.75 21.97
CA ASP A 325 -18.33 -9.68 21.86
C ASP A 325 -18.95 -11.08 21.99
N ALA A 326 -18.45 -12.02 21.18
CA ALA A 326 -18.94 -13.39 21.09
C ALA A 326 -17.82 -14.40 20.86
N PHE A 327 -18.12 -15.67 21.15
CA PHE A 327 -17.24 -16.81 21.00
C PHE A 327 -17.96 -17.86 20.14
N ASN A 328 -17.37 -18.24 19.00
CA ASN A 328 -17.98 -19.14 18.00
C ASN A 328 -19.43 -18.80 17.56
N PRO A 329 -19.80 -17.52 17.29
CA PRO A 329 -21.19 -17.13 17.00
C PRO A 329 -21.75 -17.75 15.69
N ARG A 330 -22.87 -18.46 15.80
CA ARG A 330 -23.55 -19.20 14.71
C ARG A 330 -24.99 -18.78 14.46
N THR A 331 -25.62 -18.07 15.40
CA THR A 331 -26.98 -17.52 15.24
C THR A 331 -27.02 -16.03 15.57
N ARG A 332 -28.16 -15.39 15.28
CA ARG A 332 -28.45 -14.00 15.65
C ARG A 332 -28.49 -13.81 17.17
N GLU A 333 -28.82 -14.84 17.93
CA GLU A 333 -28.85 -14.84 19.39
C GLU A 333 -27.44 -14.94 19.98
N ASP A 334 -26.51 -15.66 19.34
CA ASP A 334 -25.11 -15.74 19.77
C ASP A 334 -24.38 -14.40 19.64
N ASN A 335 -24.69 -13.64 18.58
CA ASN A 335 -24.15 -12.30 18.33
C ASN A 335 -25.12 -11.43 17.51
N PRO A 336 -26.03 -10.65 18.15
CA PRO A 336 -27.00 -9.82 17.44
C PRO A 336 -26.38 -8.77 16.52
N ALA A 337 -25.26 -8.16 16.92
CA ALA A 337 -24.54 -7.19 16.10
C ALA A 337 -23.73 -7.84 14.94
N GLY A 338 -23.61 -9.17 14.94
CA GLY A 338 -23.09 -9.97 13.83
C GLY A 338 -24.11 -10.24 12.72
N TRP A 339 -25.33 -9.68 12.82
CA TRP A 339 -26.42 -9.85 11.86
C TRP A 339 -26.72 -8.55 11.08
N ASP A 340 -26.93 -8.70 9.78
CA ASP A 340 -27.48 -7.67 8.89
C ASP A 340 -29.01 -7.77 8.96
N ASP A 341 -29.61 -7.00 9.86
CA ASP A 341 -31.06 -6.92 10.07
C ASP A 341 -31.82 -6.34 8.87
N THR A 342 -31.15 -5.62 7.97
CA THR A 342 -31.76 -5.05 6.75
C THR A 342 -31.93 -6.10 5.66
N ASN A 343 -30.94 -6.97 5.47
CA ASN A 343 -30.99 -8.08 4.50
C ASN A 343 -31.32 -9.44 5.14
N ASN A 344 -31.61 -9.47 6.44
CA ASN A 344 -31.90 -10.63 7.27
C ASN A 344 -30.93 -11.82 7.08
N LYS A 345 -29.62 -11.56 7.23
CA LYS A 345 -28.55 -12.54 7.05
C LYS A 345 -27.38 -12.25 8.02
N PRO A 346 -26.52 -13.22 8.36
CA PRO A 346 -25.32 -12.92 9.12
C PRO A 346 -24.32 -12.13 8.26
N TYR A 347 -23.52 -11.27 8.89
CA TYR A 347 -22.27 -10.80 8.27
C TYR A 347 -21.29 -11.98 8.12
N PRO A 348 -20.33 -11.93 7.17
CA PRO A 348 -19.31 -12.98 7.02
C PRO A 348 -18.57 -13.27 8.34
N GLY A 349 -18.54 -14.55 8.74
CA GLY A 349 -18.02 -15.00 10.04
C GLY A 349 -18.86 -14.60 11.26
N HIS A 350 -20.06 -14.02 11.07
CA HIS A 350 -20.89 -13.42 12.13
C HIS A 350 -20.15 -12.31 12.91
N ARG A 351 -19.29 -11.54 12.23
CA ARG A 351 -18.53 -10.40 12.76
C ARG A 351 -19.10 -9.09 12.20
N GLY A 352 -19.73 -8.29 13.06
CA GLY A 352 -20.18 -6.94 12.74
C GLY A 352 -19.06 -5.88 12.84
N ALA A 353 -19.42 -4.62 12.60
CA ALA A 353 -18.53 -3.49 12.80
C ALA A 353 -18.16 -3.29 14.27
N GLU A 354 -16.94 -2.80 14.54
CA GLU A 354 -16.38 -2.57 15.89
C GLU A 354 -16.32 -3.80 16.83
N GLN A 355 -16.52 -5.02 16.33
CA GLN A 355 -16.52 -6.23 17.15
C GLN A 355 -15.17 -6.95 17.19
N LEU A 356 -14.92 -7.66 18.31
CA LEU A 356 -13.87 -8.65 18.48
C LEU A 356 -14.52 -10.02 18.72
N ILE A 357 -14.32 -10.95 17.80
CA ILE A 357 -14.83 -12.32 17.87
C ILE A 357 -13.67 -13.29 18.13
N VAL A 358 -13.94 -14.36 18.88
CA VAL A 358 -13.00 -15.49 19.01
C VAL A 358 -13.60 -16.73 18.33
N TYR A 359 -12.78 -17.41 17.52
CA TYR A 359 -13.14 -18.68 16.87
C TYR A 359 -12.17 -19.80 17.28
N ASP A 360 -12.64 -20.86 17.94
CA ASP A 360 -11.88 -22.10 18.14
C ASP A 360 -12.28 -23.19 17.12
N SER A 361 -11.57 -24.32 17.12
CA SER A 361 -11.76 -25.40 16.14
C SER A 361 -13.15 -26.04 16.14
N SER A 362 -14.01 -25.75 17.13
CA SER A 362 -15.42 -26.16 17.11
C SER A 362 -16.30 -25.25 16.24
N TYR A 363 -15.79 -24.10 15.76
CA TYR A 363 -16.47 -23.24 14.80
C TYR A 363 -16.51 -23.83 13.40
N GLY A 364 -15.33 -24.18 12.86
CA GLY A 364 -15.09 -24.65 11.50
C GLY A 364 -13.60 -24.69 11.19
N ALA A 365 -13.23 -24.86 9.91
CA ALA A 365 -11.82 -24.90 9.49
C ALA A 365 -11.17 -23.50 9.35
N ALA A 366 -11.97 -22.45 9.18
CA ALA A 366 -11.56 -21.06 9.06
C ALA A 366 -12.64 -20.14 9.65
N THR A 367 -12.33 -18.86 9.86
CA THR A 367 -13.25 -17.89 10.48
C THR A 367 -14.41 -17.45 9.59
N GLY A 368 -14.29 -17.58 8.26
CA GLY A 368 -15.32 -17.19 7.29
C GLY A 368 -15.52 -15.67 7.16
N THR A 369 -14.61 -14.86 7.70
CA THR A 369 -14.71 -13.40 7.73
C THR A 369 -14.37 -12.75 6.39
N ASN A 370 -14.77 -11.49 6.24
CA ASN A 370 -14.56 -10.66 5.05
C ASN A 370 -13.26 -9.82 5.14
N PRO A 371 -12.78 -9.22 4.04
CA PRO A 371 -11.53 -8.43 4.03
C PRO A 371 -11.53 -7.19 4.95
N TRP A 372 -12.69 -6.70 5.37
CA TRP A 372 -12.85 -5.53 6.24
C TRP A 372 -12.64 -5.90 7.71
N GLY A 373 -11.38 -6.08 8.10
CA GLY A 373 -10.97 -6.42 9.47
C GLY A 373 -9.52 -6.90 9.54
N GLY A 374 -9.14 -7.47 10.69
CA GLY A 374 -7.84 -8.09 10.88
C GLY A 374 -7.86 -9.19 11.93
N GLU A 375 -7.11 -10.26 11.67
CA GLU A 375 -7.13 -11.47 12.48
C GLU A 375 -5.74 -11.85 13.01
N ALA A 376 -5.70 -12.53 14.16
CA ALA A 376 -4.49 -13.12 14.72
C ALA A 376 -4.76 -14.55 15.19
N ALA A 377 -3.97 -15.50 14.68
CA ALA A 377 -4.09 -16.92 14.99
C ALA A 377 -3.20 -17.31 16.18
N VAL A 378 -3.76 -18.12 17.07
CA VAL A 378 -3.18 -18.56 18.34
C VAL A 378 -3.07 -20.07 18.35
N ASN A 379 -1.92 -20.63 18.75
CA ASN A 379 -1.74 -22.07 18.88
C ASN A 379 -2.28 -22.62 20.23
N ALA A 380 -2.18 -23.94 20.42
CA ALA A 380 -2.60 -24.61 21.65
C ALA A 380 -1.85 -24.16 22.92
N ASP A 381 -0.61 -23.67 22.78
CA ASP A 381 0.19 -23.10 23.90
C ASP A 381 -0.23 -21.66 24.27
N GLY A 382 -1.22 -21.10 23.58
CA GLY A 382 -1.66 -19.71 23.76
C GLY A 382 -0.71 -18.68 23.15
N LYS A 383 0.12 -19.05 22.16
CA LYS A 383 1.04 -18.11 21.49
C LYS A 383 0.47 -17.63 20.15
N ILE A 384 0.57 -16.32 19.87
CA ILE A 384 0.29 -15.77 18.53
C ILE A 384 1.30 -16.35 17.53
N ILE A 385 0.82 -17.00 16.48
CA ILE A 385 1.65 -17.59 15.42
C ILE A 385 1.59 -16.84 14.08
N SER A 386 0.55 -16.03 13.85
CA SER A 386 0.44 -15.15 12.67
C SER A 386 -0.65 -14.10 12.87
N SER A 387 -0.50 -12.93 12.22
CA SER A 387 -1.38 -11.76 12.41
C SER A 387 -1.62 -10.99 11.10
N GLY A 388 -2.68 -10.18 11.07
CA GLY A 388 -3.15 -9.44 9.88
C GLY A 388 -3.98 -10.32 8.93
N GLY A 389 -4.62 -9.73 7.92
CA GLY A 389 -5.52 -10.45 7.00
C GLY A 389 -6.82 -10.96 7.65
N ASN A 390 -7.62 -11.72 6.89
CA ASN A 390 -8.94 -12.24 7.30
C ASN A 390 -9.15 -13.67 6.77
N ASN A 391 -10.26 -14.30 7.16
CA ASN A 391 -10.62 -15.69 6.85
C ASN A 391 -9.50 -16.70 7.16
N ARG A 392 -8.78 -16.50 8.27
CA ARG A 392 -7.65 -17.36 8.65
C ARG A 392 -8.11 -18.79 8.96
N PRO A 393 -7.35 -19.82 8.54
CA PRO A 393 -7.49 -21.17 9.06
C PRO A 393 -7.36 -21.16 10.59
N ILE A 394 -8.21 -21.91 11.28
CA ILE A 394 -8.18 -21.99 12.75
C ILE A 394 -7.16 -23.07 13.16
N PRO A 395 -6.14 -22.76 13.99
CA PRO A 395 -5.12 -23.75 14.37
C PRO A 395 -5.69 -24.92 15.17
N GLU A 396 -5.12 -26.12 14.98
CA GLU A 396 -5.49 -27.30 15.76
C GLU A 396 -5.16 -27.09 17.24
N GLY A 397 -6.14 -27.34 18.12
CA GLY A 397 -6.07 -27.05 19.55
C GLY A 397 -6.01 -25.57 19.92
N GLY A 398 -6.00 -24.67 18.93
CA GLY A 398 -5.89 -23.22 19.09
C GLY A 398 -7.17 -22.47 18.72
N TYR A 399 -7.01 -21.18 18.41
CA TYR A 399 -8.11 -20.27 18.09
C TYR A 399 -7.64 -19.06 17.26
N VAL A 400 -8.58 -18.31 16.70
CA VAL A 400 -8.32 -17.04 15.99
C VAL A 400 -9.06 -15.91 16.70
N LEU A 401 -8.33 -14.83 16.99
CA LEU A 401 -8.87 -13.53 17.39
C LEU A 401 -9.19 -12.73 16.11
N SER A 402 -10.38 -12.14 16.01
CA SER A 402 -10.83 -11.49 14.77
C SER A 402 -11.53 -10.16 15.06
N GLY A 403 -10.91 -9.06 14.65
CA GLY A 403 -11.37 -7.71 14.96
C GLY A 403 -11.83 -6.92 13.73
N HIS A 404 -12.83 -6.09 13.90
CA HIS A 404 -13.18 -4.99 12.98
C HIS A 404 -12.82 -3.64 13.62
N GLY A 405 -12.47 -2.63 12.81
CA GLY A 405 -12.39 -1.24 13.26
C GLY A 405 -11.40 -0.99 14.41
N SER A 406 -11.86 -0.42 15.54
CA SER A 406 -11.00 -0.21 16.72
C SER A 406 -10.39 -1.51 17.26
N LYS A 407 -11.09 -2.65 17.09
CA LYS A 407 -10.61 -3.98 17.51
C LYS A 407 -9.55 -4.53 16.56
N MET A 408 -9.69 -4.25 15.25
CA MET A 408 -8.63 -4.50 14.28
C MET A 408 -7.39 -3.67 14.63
N ALA A 409 -7.54 -2.38 14.91
CA ALA A 409 -6.43 -1.51 15.32
C ALA A 409 -5.75 -1.99 16.62
N TRP A 410 -6.52 -2.51 17.57
CA TRP A 410 -5.99 -3.13 18.79
C TRP A 410 -5.19 -4.41 18.49
N LEU A 411 -5.70 -5.32 17.66
CA LEU A 411 -4.95 -6.50 17.23
C LEU A 411 -3.67 -6.11 16.47
N SER A 412 -3.74 -5.17 15.53
CA SER A 412 -2.56 -4.66 14.80
C SER A 412 -1.50 -4.03 15.70
N ARG A 413 -1.88 -3.49 16.87
CA ARG A 413 -0.95 -2.89 17.84
C ARG A 413 -0.36 -3.88 18.85
N TYR A 414 -1.11 -4.90 19.25
CA TYR A 414 -0.74 -5.77 20.39
C TYR A 414 -0.62 -7.27 20.07
N ALA A 415 -1.22 -7.77 19.00
CA ALA A 415 -1.16 -9.18 18.62
C ALA A 415 0.11 -9.49 17.80
N ALA A 416 1.29 -9.22 18.37
CA ALA A 416 2.57 -9.57 17.79
C ALA A 416 2.81 -11.09 17.86
N ILE A 417 3.47 -11.67 16.84
CA ILE A 417 3.89 -13.08 16.85
C ILE A 417 4.80 -13.33 18.07
N GLY A 418 4.58 -14.44 18.78
CA GLY A 418 5.23 -14.76 20.06
C GLY A 418 4.53 -14.20 21.30
N ALA A 419 3.58 -13.27 21.17
CA ALA A 419 2.77 -12.79 22.30
C ALA A 419 1.98 -13.95 22.92
N THR A 420 1.84 -13.91 24.24
CA THR A 420 1.03 -14.85 25.01
C THR A 420 -0.40 -14.34 25.14
N VAL A 421 -1.37 -15.19 24.87
CA VAL A 421 -2.81 -14.89 24.87
C VAL A 421 -3.50 -15.67 25.98
N LYS A 422 -4.26 -14.97 26.83
CA LYS A 422 -5.15 -15.58 27.82
C LYS A 422 -6.59 -15.13 27.54
N ILE A 423 -7.54 -16.07 27.53
CA ILE A 423 -8.97 -15.77 27.40
C ILE A 423 -9.65 -16.02 28.75
N ASN A 424 -10.28 -15.00 29.31
CA ASN A 424 -11.25 -15.16 30.38
C ASN A 424 -12.66 -15.27 29.78
N ARG A 425 -13.19 -16.49 29.69
CA ARG A 425 -14.55 -16.74 29.16
C ARG A 425 -15.66 -16.20 30.08
N THR A 426 -15.39 -16.00 31.37
CA THR A 426 -16.36 -15.47 32.36
C THR A 426 -16.53 -13.95 32.24
N GLU A 427 -15.43 -13.22 32.09
CA GLU A 427 -15.42 -11.76 31.93
C GLU A 427 -15.57 -11.31 30.46
N LYS A 428 -15.63 -12.26 29.51
CA LYS A 428 -15.50 -12.04 28.07
C LYS A 428 -14.27 -11.20 27.68
N GLN A 429 -13.09 -11.50 28.23
CA GLN A 429 -11.87 -10.75 27.95
C GLN A 429 -10.79 -11.59 27.25
N VAL A 430 -10.09 -10.94 26.33
CA VAL A 430 -8.80 -11.37 25.79
C VAL A 430 -7.71 -10.51 26.41
N LEU A 431 -6.67 -11.15 26.93
CA LEU A 431 -5.47 -10.54 27.45
C LEU A 431 -4.28 -10.95 26.58
N LEU A 432 -3.59 -9.96 26.02
CA LEU A 432 -2.32 -10.13 25.32
C LEU A 432 -1.18 -9.68 26.25
N ILE A 433 -0.11 -10.48 26.31
CA ILE A 433 1.11 -10.21 27.09
C ILE A 433 2.32 -10.47 26.20
N PHE A 434 3.27 -9.55 26.22
CA PHE A 434 4.56 -9.65 25.56
C PHE A 434 5.68 -9.37 26.56
N THR A 435 6.71 -10.20 26.56
CA THR A 435 7.88 -10.15 27.45
C THR A 435 9.17 -10.40 26.63
N PRO A 436 10.38 -10.34 27.19
CA PRO A 436 11.60 -10.67 26.46
C PRO A 436 11.58 -12.09 25.88
N GLU A 437 10.95 -13.06 26.57
CA GLU A 437 10.76 -14.44 26.11
C GLU A 437 9.82 -14.52 24.90
N SER A 438 8.83 -13.62 24.78
CA SER A 438 7.96 -13.57 23.60
C SER A 438 8.73 -13.25 22.32
N TYR A 439 9.89 -12.58 22.38
CA TYR A 439 10.78 -12.45 21.22
C TYR A 439 11.51 -13.76 20.88
N LEU A 440 11.84 -14.59 21.88
CA LEU A 440 12.42 -15.93 21.65
C LEU A 440 11.38 -16.88 21.06
N ASP A 441 10.13 -16.81 21.54
CA ASP A 441 9.01 -17.56 20.96
C ASP A 441 8.72 -17.09 19.52
N LYS A 442 8.73 -15.77 19.26
CA LYS A 442 8.64 -15.20 17.91
C LYS A 442 9.73 -15.76 17.00
N ALA A 443 10.98 -15.78 17.47
CA ALA A 443 12.12 -16.31 16.73
C ALA A 443 11.94 -17.78 16.35
N ARG A 444 11.56 -18.62 17.33
CA ARG A 444 11.27 -20.05 17.14
C ARG A 444 10.13 -20.28 16.17
N LEU A 445 9.03 -19.55 16.34
CA LEU A 445 7.83 -19.66 15.51
C LEU A 445 8.12 -19.25 14.06
N THR A 446 8.84 -18.15 13.82
CA THR A 446 9.20 -17.77 12.45
C THR A 446 10.25 -18.71 11.84
N ALA A 447 11.22 -19.21 12.62
CA ALA A 447 12.18 -20.22 12.13
C ALA A 447 11.49 -21.55 11.77
N ALA A 448 10.56 -22.03 12.61
CA ALA A 448 9.79 -23.25 12.34
C ALA A 448 8.82 -23.07 11.17
N SER A 449 8.13 -21.93 11.09
CA SER A 449 7.29 -21.55 9.95
C SER A 449 8.11 -21.48 8.66
N ALA A 450 9.31 -20.93 8.70
CA ALA A 450 10.22 -20.89 7.57
C ALA A 450 10.75 -22.27 7.14
N GLU A 451 11.06 -23.17 8.09
CA GLU A 451 11.43 -24.55 7.76
C GLU A 451 10.25 -25.29 7.14
N GLN A 452 9.04 -25.15 7.68
CA GLN A 452 7.82 -25.68 7.09
C GLN A 452 7.56 -25.11 5.69
N ALA A 453 7.74 -23.80 5.49
CA ALA A 453 7.56 -23.14 4.21
C ALA A 453 8.65 -23.52 3.18
N MET A 454 9.87 -23.82 3.63
CA MET A 454 10.94 -24.37 2.80
C MET A 454 10.69 -25.83 2.41
N GLU A 455 10.23 -26.68 3.33
CA GLU A 455 9.81 -28.06 3.00
C GLU A 455 8.56 -28.06 2.11
N GLU A 456 7.64 -27.12 2.28
CA GLU A 456 6.52 -26.88 1.36
C GLU A 456 7.03 -26.49 -0.02
N SER A 457 7.99 -25.56 -0.11
CA SER A 457 8.65 -25.21 -1.38
C SER A 457 9.30 -26.43 -2.04
N LYS A 458 9.97 -27.32 -1.29
CA LYS A 458 10.53 -28.58 -1.82
C LYS A 458 9.45 -29.54 -2.31
N ARG A 459 8.40 -29.76 -1.50
CA ARG A 459 7.22 -30.57 -1.84
C ARG A 459 6.52 -30.06 -3.10
N ARG A 460 6.52 -28.74 -3.26
CA ARG A 460 5.98 -28.02 -4.41
C ARG A 460 6.98 -27.82 -5.54
N PHE A 461 8.24 -28.21 -5.42
CA PHE A 461 9.29 -27.94 -6.43
C PHE A 461 9.41 -26.46 -6.85
N MET A 462 9.24 -25.54 -5.89
CA MET A 462 9.35 -24.08 -6.11
C MET A 462 10.80 -23.65 -6.38
N ASP A 463 10.97 -22.62 -7.21
CA ASP A 463 12.26 -22.06 -7.62
C ASP A 463 12.78 -20.97 -6.63
N VAL A 464 13.07 -21.40 -5.41
CA VAL A 464 13.55 -20.57 -4.28
C VAL A 464 15.01 -20.90 -3.91
N PRO A 465 15.78 -19.99 -3.29
CA PRO A 465 17.20 -20.20 -3.01
C PRO A 465 17.38 -21.04 -1.73
N TYR A 466 17.12 -22.35 -1.81
CA TYR A 466 17.11 -23.27 -0.67
C TYR A 466 18.35 -23.22 0.23
N GLU A 467 19.55 -23.08 -0.35
CA GLU A 467 20.80 -23.00 0.42
C GLU A 467 20.89 -21.69 1.22
N GLU A 468 20.46 -20.56 0.64
CA GLU A 468 20.43 -19.27 1.30
C GLU A 468 19.33 -19.21 2.37
N ILE A 469 18.14 -19.73 2.06
CA ILE A 469 17.03 -19.87 3.03
C ILE A 469 17.49 -20.71 4.23
N SER A 470 18.10 -21.87 3.99
CA SER A 470 18.59 -22.74 5.07
C SER A 470 19.66 -22.06 5.93
N LYS A 471 20.56 -21.29 5.30
CA LYS A 471 21.58 -20.49 6.02
C LYS A 471 20.97 -19.38 6.85
N GLU A 472 20.02 -18.63 6.31
CA GLU A 472 19.35 -17.54 7.04
C GLU A 472 18.50 -18.08 8.20
N ILE A 473 17.82 -19.23 8.03
CA ILE A 473 17.15 -19.98 9.11
C ILE A 473 18.14 -20.39 10.21
N GLN A 474 19.32 -20.91 9.85
CA GLN A 474 20.37 -21.23 10.82
C GLN A 474 20.83 -19.99 11.58
N GLN A 475 20.91 -18.82 10.93
CA GLN A 475 21.25 -17.57 11.60
C GLN A 475 20.14 -17.08 12.53
N VAL A 476 18.85 -17.21 12.18
CA VAL A 476 17.73 -16.94 13.11
C VAL A 476 17.82 -17.83 14.36
N LYS A 477 18.11 -19.13 14.19
CA LYS A 477 18.29 -20.06 15.33
C LYS A 477 19.53 -19.76 16.18
N GLN A 478 20.62 -19.29 15.58
CA GLN A 478 21.80 -18.84 16.32
C GLN A 478 21.52 -17.56 17.12
N LEU A 479 20.81 -16.60 16.53
CA LEU A 479 20.40 -15.36 17.19
C LEU A 479 19.37 -15.62 18.31
N GLU A 480 18.48 -16.61 18.15
CA GLU A 480 17.55 -17.05 19.21
C GLU A 480 18.31 -17.61 20.43
N ILE A 481 19.28 -18.51 20.20
CA ILE A 481 20.13 -19.06 21.27
C ILE A 481 20.99 -17.95 21.92
N GLN A 482 21.49 -17.01 21.13
CA GLN A 482 22.23 -15.85 21.64
C GLN A 482 21.35 -14.95 22.50
N ALA A 483 20.14 -14.61 22.04
CA ALA A 483 19.18 -13.78 22.75
C ALA A 483 18.74 -14.43 24.07
N GLY A 484 18.49 -15.75 24.08
CA GLY A 484 18.18 -16.51 25.31
C GLY A 484 19.30 -16.47 26.34
N LYS A 485 20.54 -16.79 25.93
CA LYS A 485 21.71 -16.68 26.82
C LYS A 485 21.95 -15.25 27.30
N HIS A 486 21.76 -14.27 26.44
CA HIS A 486 21.94 -12.86 26.79
C HIS A 486 20.91 -12.41 27.82
N LEU A 487 19.67 -12.88 27.72
CA LEU A 487 18.63 -12.67 28.74
C LEU A 487 19.01 -13.33 30.09
N GLU A 488 19.50 -14.57 30.07
CA GLU A 488 20.01 -15.27 31.27
C GLU A 488 21.22 -14.56 31.91
N GLU A 489 22.22 -14.19 31.11
CA GLU A 489 23.51 -13.64 31.57
C GLU A 489 23.42 -12.14 31.92
N LYS A 490 22.69 -11.33 31.15
CA LYS A 490 22.67 -9.85 31.23
C LYS A 490 21.28 -9.22 31.40
N GLY A 491 20.21 -9.99 31.24
CA GLY A 491 18.87 -9.41 31.15
C GLY A 491 18.65 -8.73 29.80
N VAL A 492 18.01 -7.57 29.79
CA VAL A 492 17.63 -6.89 28.54
C VAL A 492 18.69 -5.89 28.02
N GLU A 493 19.77 -5.65 28.77
CA GLU A 493 20.81 -4.67 28.40
C GLU A 493 21.57 -5.12 27.14
N GLY A 494 21.33 -4.47 26.00
CA GLY A 494 21.91 -4.87 24.70
C GLY A 494 21.24 -6.07 24.04
N LEU A 495 20.03 -6.45 24.50
CA LEU A 495 19.22 -7.51 23.89
C LEU A 495 18.52 -6.99 22.63
N THR A 496 18.10 -5.72 22.64
CA THR A 496 17.43 -5.00 21.55
C THR A 496 18.14 -5.15 20.19
N GLU A 497 19.47 -5.06 20.15
CA GLU A 497 20.27 -5.19 18.94
C GLU A 497 20.23 -6.62 18.37
N VAL A 498 20.32 -7.63 19.24
CA VAL A 498 20.23 -9.05 18.85
C VAL A 498 18.83 -9.35 18.29
N LEU A 499 17.80 -8.80 18.94
CA LEU A 499 16.42 -8.93 18.49
C LEU A 499 16.16 -8.19 17.16
N ALA A 500 16.79 -7.04 16.95
CA ALA A 500 16.69 -6.29 15.70
C ALA A 500 17.37 -7.01 14.52
N GLU A 501 18.53 -7.63 14.74
CA GLU A 501 19.12 -8.50 13.72
C GLU A 501 18.21 -9.73 13.46
N LEU A 502 17.67 -10.34 14.51
CA LEU A 502 16.80 -11.51 14.42
C LEU A 502 15.53 -11.21 13.61
N ASP A 503 14.81 -10.13 13.91
CA ASP A 503 13.61 -9.73 13.18
C ASP A 503 13.92 -9.38 11.71
N GLY A 504 15.06 -8.73 11.44
CA GLY A 504 15.52 -8.49 10.08
C GLY A 504 15.82 -9.79 9.32
N LYS A 505 16.42 -10.78 9.99
CA LYS A 505 16.70 -12.12 9.43
C LYS A 505 15.43 -12.91 9.18
N ALA A 506 14.52 -12.94 10.15
CA ALA A 506 13.21 -13.57 10.04
C ALA A 506 12.39 -12.99 8.87
N THR A 507 12.38 -11.66 8.73
CA THR A 507 11.72 -10.95 7.61
C THR A 507 12.34 -11.29 6.26
N ARG A 508 13.67 -11.40 6.17
CA ARG A 508 14.35 -11.83 4.94
C ARG A 508 13.93 -13.23 4.52
N VAL A 509 13.90 -14.18 5.45
CA VAL A 509 13.54 -15.59 5.18
C VAL A 509 12.12 -15.71 4.63
N HIS A 510 11.15 -14.98 5.20
CA HIS A 510 9.77 -14.91 4.72
C HIS A 510 9.70 -14.52 3.24
N TYR A 511 10.29 -13.39 2.85
CA TYR A 511 10.27 -12.95 1.44
C TYR A 511 11.13 -13.81 0.52
N MET A 512 12.23 -14.41 1.00
CA MET A 512 13.07 -15.30 0.18
C MET A 512 12.36 -16.57 -0.28
N ASN A 513 11.33 -17.04 0.43
CA ASN A 513 10.54 -18.23 0.04
C ASN A 513 9.50 -17.95 -1.07
N VAL A 514 9.73 -16.91 -1.88
CA VAL A 514 8.94 -16.54 -3.07
C VAL A 514 9.74 -16.82 -4.34
N GLU A 515 9.08 -17.34 -5.38
CA GLU A 515 9.70 -17.58 -6.69
C GLU A 515 9.92 -16.27 -7.47
N SER A 516 11.06 -16.15 -8.15
CA SER A 516 11.39 -15.00 -9.01
C SER A 516 11.51 -15.44 -10.46
N ARG A 517 10.68 -14.86 -11.35
CA ARG A 517 10.53 -15.34 -12.74
C ARG A 517 11.72 -14.89 -13.60
N THR A 518 12.21 -15.77 -14.46
CA THR A 518 13.34 -15.49 -15.36
C THR A 518 12.93 -14.63 -16.58
N VAL A 519 11.63 -14.62 -16.92
CA VAL A 519 11.07 -13.86 -18.03
C VAL A 519 9.80 -13.17 -17.55
N GLU A 520 9.85 -11.85 -17.49
CA GLU A 520 8.91 -11.02 -16.74
C GLU A 520 9.09 -9.54 -17.14
N ASN A 521 8.00 -8.84 -17.45
CA ASN A 521 8.02 -7.38 -17.53
C ASN A 521 7.91 -6.83 -16.12
N ARG A 522 8.87 -6.02 -15.68
CA ARG A 522 8.91 -5.38 -14.36
C ARG A 522 8.94 -3.87 -14.55
N GLY A 523 7.74 -3.33 -14.66
CA GLY A 523 7.49 -1.93 -14.97
C GLY A 523 7.55 -1.01 -13.77
N ILE A 524 7.95 0.23 -14.00
CA ILE A 524 7.73 1.37 -13.09
C ILE A 524 7.25 2.56 -13.91
N TRP A 525 6.15 3.18 -13.51
CA TRP A 525 5.73 4.49 -14.04
C TRP A 525 6.44 5.60 -13.26
N ILE A 526 6.89 6.64 -13.97
CA ILE A 526 7.62 7.78 -13.38
C ILE A 526 7.31 9.09 -14.12
N ARG A 527 6.87 10.10 -13.36
CA ARG A 527 6.78 11.50 -13.80
C ARG A 527 8.14 12.17 -13.56
N PRO A 528 9.00 12.36 -14.57
CA PRO A 528 10.40 12.71 -14.34
C PRO A 528 10.54 14.10 -13.73
N LYS A 529 11.15 14.17 -12.55
CA LYS A 529 11.39 15.41 -11.79
C LYS A 529 12.88 15.80 -11.78
N GLU A 530 13.72 14.96 -12.38
CA GLU A 530 15.16 15.12 -12.53
C GLU A 530 15.49 16.29 -13.47
N LYS A 531 16.45 17.15 -13.08
CA LYS A 531 16.86 18.35 -13.83
C LYS A 531 18.32 18.29 -14.27
N SER A 532 18.98 17.16 -14.02
CA SER A 532 20.39 16.93 -14.31
C SER A 532 20.70 15.45 -14.55
N LEU A 533 21.78 15.18 -15.30
CA LEU A 533 22.25 13.83 -15.60
C LEU A 533 22.56 13.01 -14.33
N GLU A 534 23.07 13.65 -13.27
CA GLU A 534 23.39 12.96 -12.01
C GLU A 534 22.14 12.57 -11.20
N GLU A 535 21.02 13.27 -11.37
CA GLU A 535 19.74 12.87 -10.79
C GLU A 535 19.14 11.68 -11.56
N VAL A 536 19.16 11.74 -12.90
CA VAL A 536 18.74 10.62 -13.78
C VAL A 536 19.54 9.34 -13.49
N LYS A 537 20.86 9.45 -13.30
CA LYS A 537 21.69 8.32 -12.85
C LYS A 537 21.20 7.73 -11.52
N ARG A 538 21.01 8.57 -10.49
CA ARG A 538 20.54 8.11 -9.17
C ARG A 538 19.17 7.43 -9.24
N ALA A 539 18.26 7.92 -10.07
CA ALA A 539 16.97 7.29 -10.29
C ALA A 539 17.11 5.91 -10.96
N LEU A 540 17.88 5.82 -12.04
CA LEU A 540 18.12 4.56 -12.74
C LEU A 540 18.99 3.57 -11.94
N ASP A 541 19.85 4.04 -11.03
CA ASP A 541 20.58 3.19 -10.09
C ASP A 541 19.64 2.57 -9.05
N LYS A 542 18.66 3.32 -8.50
CA LYS A 542 17.58 2.76 -7.67
C LYS A 542 16.77 1.71 -8.44
N ILE A 543 16.33 2.04 -9.66
CA ILE A 543 15.52 1.16 -10.52
C ILE A 543 16.29 -0.14 -10.85
N LYS A 544 17.59 -0.04 -11.17
CA LYS A 544 18.44 -1.20 -11.43
C LYS A 544 18.66 -2.06 -10.18
N ALA A 545 18.88 -1.44 -9.01
CA ALA A 545 19.02 -2.16 -7.74
C ALA A 545 17.72 -2.88 -7.33
N ALA A 546 16.54 -2.36 -7.73
CA ALA A 546 15.25 -3.03 -7.55
C ALA A 546 14.98 -4.17 -8.55
N HIS A 547 15.93 -4.50 -9.44
CA HIS A 547 15.80 -5.46 -10.54
C HIS A 547 14.57 -5.22 -11.45
N LEU A 548 14.15 -3.97 -11.58
CA LEU A 548 13.17 -3.50 -12.56
C LEU A 548 13.85 -3.38 -13.93
N ASN A 549 13.11 -3.64 -15.01
CA ASN A 549 13.68 -3.76 -16.37
C ASN A 549 12.98 -2.88 -17.42
N SER A 550 11.81 -2.32 -17.12
CA SER A 550 11.08 -1.38 -17.99
C SER A 550 10.70 -0.11 -17.22
N VAL A 551 11.00 1.06 -17.77
CA VAL A 551 10.60 2.37 -17.24
C VAL A 551 9.62 3.01 -18.21
N TYR A 552 8.42 3.27 -17.72
CA TYR A 552 7.37 4.03 -18.41
C TYR A 552 7.55 5.49 -18.01
N LEU A 553 8.41 6.17 -18.77
CA LEU A 553 8.87 7.53 -18.52
C LEU A 553 7.87 8.51 -19.12
N GLU A 554 7.35 9.42 -18.32
CA GLU A 554 6.32 10.36 -18.77
C GLU A 554 6.90 11.46 -19.67
N THR A 555 6.89 11.21 -20.98
CA THR A 555 7.55 12.03 -22.00
C THR A 555 6.73 13.22 -22.50
N PHE A 556 5.42 13.18 -22.31
CA PHE A 556 4.49 14.24 -22.64
C PHE A 556 3.37 14.27 -21.59
N TRP A 557 3.35 15.34 -20.79
CA TRP A 557 2.43 15.51 -19.66
C TRP A 557 2.08 16.98 -19.43
N ASN A 558 0.87 17.26 -18.95
CA ASN A 558 0.29 18.61 -18.85
C ASN A 558 0.47 19.42 -20.16
N GLY A 559 0.42 18.74 -21.31
CA GLY A 559 0.59 19.35 -22.62
C GLY A 559 2.01 19.82 -22.95
N TYR A 560 3.02 19.50 -22.12
CA TYR A 560 4.44 19.79 -22.35
C TYR A 560 5.22 18.52 -22.71
N THR A 561 6.24 18.66 -23.56
CA THR A 561 7.25 17.62 -23.78
C THR A 561 8.36 17.70 -22.73
N ILE A 562 8.99 16.57 -22.36
CA ILE A 562 10.19 16.54 -21.49
C ILE A 562 11.51 16.71 -22.26
N TYR A 563 11.41 17.11 -23.52
CA TYR A 563 12.53 17.24 -24.45
C TYR A 563 12.37 18.49 -25.34
N PRO A 564 13.46 19.00 -25.95
CA PRO A 564 13.41 20.15 -26.86
C PRO A 564 12.59 19.87 -28.13
N THR A 565 11.34 20.33 -28.15
CA THR A 565 10.41 20.25 -29.30
C THR A 565 10.54 21.47 -30.23
N LYS A 566 10.22 21.28 -31.52
CA LYS A 566 10.04 22.35 -32.52
C LYS A 566 8.55 22.66 -32.79
N ASN A 567 7.63 21.94 -32.16
CA ASN A 567 6.19 22.16 -32.29
C ASN A 567 5.81 23.50 -31.62
N ASN A 568 4.99 24.31 -32.30
CA ASN A 568 4.61 25.65 -31.85
C ASN A 568 3.33 25.69 -30.98
N ILE A 569 2.66 24.56 -30.79
CA ILE A 569 1.45 24.43 -29.96
C ILE A 569 1.80 23.90 -28.55
N THR A 570 2.69 22.91 -28.45
CA THR A 570 3.30 22.49 -27.17
C THR A 570 4.60 23.27 -26.88
N ALA A 571 5.31 22.93 -25.81
CA ALA A 571 6.64 23.43 -25.48
C ALA A 571 7.42 22.37 -24.69
N HIS A 572 8.74 22.56 -24.61
CA HIS A 572 9.56 21.85 -23.62
C HIS A 572 9.18 22.36 -22.22
N ASN A 573 8.91 21.45 -21.28
CA ASN A 573 8.46 21.79 -19.93
C ASN A 573 9.49 22.72 -19.22
N PRO A 574 9.08 23.90 -18.71
CA PRO A 574 9.98 24.85 -18.06
C PRO A 574 10.79 24.30 -16.89
N ILE A 575 10.32 23.25 -16.19
CA ILE A 575 10.99 22.74 -14.99
C ILE A 575 12.40 22.19 -15.25
N TYR A 576 12.70 21.77 -16.47
CA TYR A 576 14.01 21.22 -16.86
C TYR A 576 15.01 22.30 -17.31
N GLY A 577 14.59 23.57 -17.45
CA GLY A 577 15.48 24.68 -17.84
C GLY A 577 16.17 24.50 -19.20
N GLY A 578 15.66 23.63 -20.07
CA GLY A 578 16.26 23.27 -21.36
C GLY A 578 17.06 21.96 -21.37
N PHE A 579 17.25 21.29 -20.22
CA PHE A 579 17.87 19.96 -20.14
C PHE A 579 16.99 18.88 -20.81
N ASP A 580 17.54 18.14 -21.79
CA ASP A 580 16.87 17.01 -22.43
C ASP A 580 16.93 15.77 -21.51
N VAL A 581 15.95 15.67 -20.62
CA VAL A 581 15.86 14.58 -19.64
C VAL A 581 15.53 13.24 -20.30
N LEU A 582 14.76 13.22 -21.41
CA LEU A 582 14.51 11.99 -22.18
C LEU A 582 15.80 11.40 -22.74
N GLN A 583 16.65 12.21 -23.37
CA GLN A 583 17.95 11.73 -23.88
C GLN A 583 18.84 11.20 -22.76
N ALA A 584 18.87 11.87 -21.61
CA ALA A 584 19.62 11.40 -20.44
C ALA A 584 19.12 10.04 -19.92
N TYR A 585 17.80 9.83 -19.82
CA TYR A 585 17.22 8.55 -19.42
C TYR A 585 17.54 7.43 -20.42
N LEU A 586 17.51 7.72 -21.72
CA LEU A 586 17.86 6.76 -22.78
C LEU A 586 19.34 6.32 -22.70
N ASP A 587 20.27 7.29 -22.60
CA ASP A 587 21.69 6.98 -22.56
C ASP A 587 22.11 6.27 -21.26
N GLU A 588 21.54 6.64 -20.11
CA GLU A 588 21.85 5.99 -18.82
C GLU A 588 21.09 4.68 -18.60
N GLY A 589 19.87 4.53 -19.14
CA GLY A 589 19.07 3.30 -19.08
C GLY A 589 19.70 2.19 -19.92
N LYS A 590 20.17 2.53 -21.13
CA LYS A 590 20.90 1.63 -22.03
C LYS A 590 22.16 1.04 -21.40
N LYS A 591 22.89 1.81 -20.57
CA LYS A 591 24.07 1.34 -19.82
C LYS A 591 23.73 0.32 -18.74
N ARG A 592 22.48 0.31 -18.24
CA ARG A 592 21.99 -0.58 -17.16
C ARG A 592 21.15 -1.75 -17.67
N GLY A 593 20.82 -1.77 -18.97
CA GLY A 593 19.97 -2.78 -19.59
C GLY A 593 18.47 -2.58 -19.30
N ILE A 594 18.05 -1.33 -19.09
CA ILE A 594 16.66 -0.94 -18.80
C ILE A 594 16.03 -0.41 -20.08
N GLU A 595 14.82 -0.88 -20.42
CA GLU A 595 14.02 -0.29 -21.51
C GLU A 595 13.38 1.03 -21.06
N ILE A 596 13.55 2.10 -21.85
CA ILE A 596 12.80 3.35 -21.67
C ILE A 596 11.65 3.39 -22.67
N HIS A 597 10.43 3.48 -22.15
CA HIS A 597 9.18 3.62 -22.91
C HIS A 597 8.67 5.05 -22.75
N ALA A 598 8.22 5.66 -23.86
CA ALA A 598 7.61 6.97 -23.87
C ALA A 598 6.14 6.87 -23.42
N TRP A 599 5.88 7.04 -22.12
CA TRP A 599 4.53 7.27 -21.59
C TRP A 599 4.06 8.67 -22.01
N VAL A 600 2.83 8.76 -22.50
CA VAL A 600 2.24 9.98 -23.04
C VAL A 600 0.78 10.11 -22.61
N GLU A 601 0.43 11.24 -21.99
CA GLU A 601 -0.96 11.67 -21.80
C GLU A 601 -1.51 12.06 -23.20
N ASN A 602 -2.56 11.39 -23.70
CA ASN A 602 -3.04 11.62 -25.07
C ASN A 602 -3.98 12.84 -25.14
N PHE A 603 -5.24 12.70 -24.70
CA PHE A 603 -6.21 13.80 -24.76
C PHE A 603 -6.18 14.72 -23.54
N PHE A 604 -5.53 14.29 -22.45
CA PHE A 604 -5.27 15.11 -21.26
C PHE A 604 -4.02 15.97 -21.47
N VAL A 605 -4.13 17.29 -21.22
CA VAL A 605 -3.15 18.29 -21.69
C VAL A 605 -2.85 19.44 -20.70
N GLY A 606 -3.31 19.37 -19.44
CA GLY A 606 -3.01 20.40 -18.45
C GLY A 606 -3.69 20.19 -17.11
N GLY A 607 -2.99 20.50 -16.01
CA GLY A 607 -3.55 20.53 -14.67
C GLY A 607 -2.51 20.94 -13.61
N PRO A 608 -2.88 21.73 -12.57
CA PRO A 608 -4.20 22.33 -12.35
C PRO A 608 -4.47 23.57 -13.23
N GLU A 609 -3.50 23.98 -14.06
CA GLU A 609 -3.60 25.08 -15.03
C GLU A 609 -3.77 24.54 -16.47
N PRO A 610 -4.32 25.32 -17.42
CA PRO A 610 -4.72 24.83 -18.74
C PRO A 610 -3.61 24.23 -19.62
N GLY A 611 -2.35 24.61 -19.40
CA GLY A 611 -1.22 24.16 -20.21
C GLY A 611 -1.12 24.87 -21.58
N PRO A 612 0.03 24.70 -22.27
CA PRO A 612 0.40 25.53 -23.43
C PRO A 612 -0.48 25.26 -24.65
N ILE A 613 -1.10 24.08 -24.69
CA ILE A 613 -2.00 23.67 -25.77
C ILE A 613 -3.33 24.40 -25.63
N VAL A 614 -3.96 24.41 -24.46
CA VAL A 614 -5.24 25.11 -24.25
C VAL A 614 -5.06 26.64 -24.32
N GLU A 615 -3.91 27.17 -23.89
CA GLU A 615 -3.56 28.58 -24.04
C GLU A 615 -3.48 29.03 -25.52
N ARG A 616 -2.90 28.20 -26.40
CA ARG A 616 -2.66 28.53 -27.82
C ARG A 616 -3.74 28.01 -28.76
N LYS A 617 -4.51 27.03 -28.31
CA LYS A 617 -5.61 26.35 -29.00
C LYS A 617 -6.83 26.19 -28.08
N PRO A 618 -7.40 27.30 -27.55
CA PRO A 618 -8.61 27.24 -26.74
C PRO A 618 -9.80 26.65 -27.51
N GLU A 619 -9.82 26.76 -28.85
CA GLU A 619 -10.84 26.16 -29.71
C GLU A 619 -10.80 24.62 -29.76
N TRP A 620 -9.73 23.99 -29.26
CA TRP A 620 -9.63 22.53 -29.13
C TRP A 620 -10.14 22.02 -27.77
N SER A 621 -10.50 22.90 -26.84
CA SER A 621 -10.90 22.48 -25.49
C SER A 621 -12.15 21.60 -25.51
N LEU A 622 -12.09 20.45 -24.83
CA LEU A 622 -13.23 19.57 -24.64
C LEU A 622 -14.21 20.19 -23.62
N LEU A 623 -15.47 20.38 -24.00
CA LEU A 623 -16.48 21.00 -23.13
C LEU A 623 -17.39 19.98 -22.43
N SER A 624 -17.67 20.25 -21.16
CA SER A 624 -18.64 19.53 -20.34
C SER A 624 -20.09 19.90 -20.68
N ARG A 625 -21.04 19.09 -20.19
CA ARG A 625 -22.49 19.33 -20.29
C ARG A 625 -22.93 20.65 -19.65
N LYS A 626 -22.18 21.15 -18.66
CA LYS A 626 -22.37 22.46 -17.99
C LYS A 626 -21.57 23.59 -18.67
N GLY A 627 -20.88 23.31 -19.78
CA GLY A 627 -20.08 24.29 -20.54
C GLY A 627 -18.69 24.59 -19.97
N GLN A 628 -18.19 23.78 -19.03
CA GLN A 628 -16.84 23.93 -18.47
C GLN A 628 -15.80 23.29 -19.39
N ASN A 629 -14.60 23.87 -19.49
CA ASN A 629 -13.50 23.34 -20.31
C ASN A 629 -12.47 22.50 -19.52
N TYR A 630 -12.86 22.06 -18.32
CA TYR A 630 -12.07 21.20 -17.43
C TYR A 630 -12.98 20.28 -16.63
N GLN A 631 -12.47 19.10 -16.27
CA GLN A 631 -12.97 18.32 -15.14
C GLN A 631 -12.35 18.88 -13.86
N GLU A 632 -13.12 19.00 -12.78
CA GLU A 632 -12.60 19.42 -11.46
C GLU A 632 -12.81 18.28 -10.47
N ASP A 633 -11.74 17.84 -9.80
CA ASP A 633 -11.85 16.88 -8.71
C ASP A 633 -12.41 17.59 -7.47
N ALA A 634 -13.59 17.17 -7.03
CA ALA A 634 -14.35 17.84 -5.98
C ALA A 634 -13.71 17.76 -4.57
N THR A 635 -12.71 16.90 -4.37
CA THR A 635 -12.03 16.71 -3.07
C THR A 635 -10.78 17.59 -2.94
N SER A 636 -10.04 17.78 -4.04
CA SER A 636 -8.77 18.51 -4.09
C SER A 636 -8.85 19.87 -4.77
N GLY A 637 -9.90 20.12 -5.57
CA GLY A 637 -9.99 21.27 -6.47
C GLY A 637 -9.05 21.21 -7.68
N PHE A 638 -8.39 20.07 -7.92
CA PHE A 638 -7.49 19.90 -9.06
C PHE A 638 -8.27 19.88 -10.37
N ARG A 639 -7.84 20.66 -11.36
CA ARG A 639 -8.46 20.74 -12.68
C ARG A 639 -7.70 19.94 -13.72
N TYR A 640 -8.43 19.18 -14.51
CA TYR A 640 -7.93 18.39 -15.63
C TYR A 640 -8.48 18.94 -16.94
N TYR A 641 -7.59 19.46 -17.80
CA TYR A 641 -7.92 20.05 -19.08
C TYR A 641 -7.67 19.04 -20.22
N PHE A 642 -8.64 18.89 -21.11
CA PHE A 642 -8.60 17.93 -22.21
C PHE A 642 -8.82 18.62 -23.56
N ILE A 643 -8.18 18.11 -24.62
CA ILE A 643 -8.51 18.46 -26.00
C ILE A 643 -9.52 17.48 -26.60
N ASN A 644 -10.38 17.98 -27.49
CA ASN A 644 -11.53 17.25 -28.02
C ASN A 644 -11.10 16.13 -29.01
N PRO A 645 -11.43 14.85 -28.74
CA PRO A 645 -11.18 13.74 -29.68
C PRO A 645 -11.99 13.80 -30.97
N ALA A 646 -13.08 14.57 -31.04
CA ALA A 646 -13.87 14.67 -32.27
C ALA A 646 -13.16 15.44 -33.40
N LEU A 647 -12.11 16.22 -33.09
CA LEU A 647 -11.39 17.08 -34.03
C LEU A 647 -10.19 16.35 -34.66
N ASP A 648 -10.10 16.29 -35.98
CA ASP A 648 -8.92 15.68 -36.63
C ASP A 648 -7.65 16.53 -36.47
N GLU A 649 -7.77 17.81 -36.14
CA GLU A 649 -6.64 18.67 -35.81
C GLU A 649 -5.95 18.30 -34.49
N THR A 650 -6.69 17.77 -33.50
CA THR A 650 -6.09 17.28 -32.25
C THR A 650 -5.36 15.95 -32.49
N HIS A 651 -5.92 15.09 -33.35
CA HIS A 651 -5.26 13.89 -33.85
C HIS A 651 -3.96 14.21 -34.60
N ASP A 652 -4.00 15.15 -35.55
CA ASP A 652 -2.83 15.62 -36.30
C ASP A 652 -1.75 16.18 -35.38
N PHE A 653 -2.14 16.95 -34.36
CA PHE A 653 -1.21 17.49 -33.37
C PHE A 653 -0.51 16.40 -32.55
N LEU A 654 -1.26 15.47 -31.93
CA LEU A 654 -0.69 14.40 -31.09
C LEU A 654 0.19 13.45 -31.93
N ILE A 655 -0.30 13.03 -33.09
CA ILE A 655 0.46 12.24 -34.07
C ILE A 655 1.74 13.01 -34.49
N GLY A 656 1.66 14.33 -34.65
CA GLY A 656 2.81 15.20 -34.92
C GLY A 656 3.85 15.25 -33.80
N VAL A 657 3.43 15.34 -32.54
CA VAL A 657 4.33 15.29 -31.36
C VAL A 657 5.02 13.92 -31.29
N TYR A 658 4.28 12.82 -31.43
CA TYR A 658 4.84 11.48 -31.37
C TYR A 658 5.74 11.16 -32.59
N LYS A 659 5.50 11.79 -33.74
CA LYS A 659 6.40 11.75 -34.89
C LYS A 659 7.73 12.45 -34.62
N GLU A 660 7.70 13.61 -33.97
CA GLU A 660 8.92 14.30 -33.56
C GLU A 660 9.70 13.47 -32.53
N LEU A 661 9.01 12.86 -31.56
CA LEU A 661 9.61 11.97 -30.55
C LEU A 661 10.29 10.77 -31.23
N LEU A 662 9.55 9.98 -32.01
CA LEU A 662 10.04 8.74 -32.61
C LEU A 662 11.07 8.94 -33.72
N SER A 663 11.17 10.14 -34.30
CA SER A 663 12.23 10.50 -35.27
C SER A 663 13.54 10.97 -34.61
N LYS A 664 13.51 11.34 -33.32
CA LYS A 664 14.70 11.76 -32.54
C LYS A 664 15.24 10.65 -31.64
N TYR A 665 14.36 9.93 -30.94
CA TYR A 665 14.72 9.16 -29.75
C TYR A 665 14.57 7.66 -29.92
N ASP A 666 15.54 6.89 -29.40
CA ASP A 666 15.54 5.43 -29.51
C ASP A 666 14.77 4.74 -28.36
N VAL A 667 13.54 5.20 -28.10
CA VAL A 667 12.62 4.57 -27.14
C VAL A 667 12.21 3.17 -27.58
N ALA A 668 12.01 2.28 -26.61
CA ALA A 668 11.61 0.88 -26.80
C ALA A 668 10.11 0.74 -27.14
N GLY A 669 9.29 1.62 -26.58
CA GLY A 669 7.85 1.66 -26.78
C GLY A 669 7.28 3.08 -26.74
N LEU A 670 6.13 3.26 -27.37
CA LEU A 670 5.17 4.33 -27.08
C LEU A 670 4.09 3.72 -26.17
N HIS A 671 3.77 4.40 -25.06
CA HIS A 671 2.88 3.91 -24.02
C HIS A 671 1.74 4.90 -23.81
N LEU A 672 0.57 4.55 -24.36
CA LEU A 672 -0.61 5.39 -24.39
C LEU A 672 -1.30 5.41 -23.02
N ASP A 673 -1.53 6.61 -22.50
CA ASP A 673 -2.41 6.85 -21.37
C ASP A 673 -3.31 8.06 -21.68
N TYR A 674 -4.42 8.22 -20.96
CA TYR A 674 -5.44 9.24 -21.26
C TYR A 674 -5.94 9.24 -22.73
N ALA A 675 -5.86 8.09 -23.41
CA ALA A 675 -6.56 7.81 -24.66
C ALA A 675 -8.03 7.47 -24.32
N ARG A 676 -8.75 8.50 -23.88
CA ARG A 676 -10.11 8.44 -23.29
C ARG A 676 -10.65 9.86 -23.06
N TYR A 677 -11.94 9.97 -22.74
CA TYR A 677 -12.57 11.18 -22.21
C TYR A 677 -12.35 11.32 -20.68
N PRO A 678 -12.65 12.49 -20.09
CA PRO A 678 -12.79 12.64 -18.64
C PRO A 678 -13.84 11.70 -18.05
N GLY A 679 -13.77 11.41 -16.75
CA GLY A 679 -14.82 10.64 -16.07
C GLY A 679 -16.07 11.49 -15.86
N SER A 680 -17.23 10.93 -16.20
CA SER A 680 -18.54 11.60 -16.09
C SER A 680 -19.23 11.32 -14.74
N GLY A 681 -18.93 10.18 -14.11
CA GLY A 681 -19.40 9.78 -12.77
C GLY A 681 -20.91 9.53 -12.71
N ASP A 682 -21.66 10.56 -12.31
CA ASP A 682 -23.13 10.56 -12.25
C ASP A 682 -23.79 11.05 -13.55
N PHE A 683 -22.99 11.27 -14.59
CA PHE A 683 -23.36 11.86 -15.90
C PHE A 683 -23.93 13.29 -15.84
N THR A 684 -24.00 13.94 -14.66
CA THR A 684 -24.51 15.32 -14.57
C THR A 684 -23.57 16.33 -15.21
N ASN A 685 -22.30 15.99 -15.40
CA ASN A 685 -21.29 16.84 -16.05
C ASN A 685 -20.42 16.09 -17.07
N ASP A 686 -21.01 15.16 -17.82
CA ASP A 686 -20.37 14.41 -18.92
C ASP A 686 -19.74 15.34 -20.00
N PHE A 687 -18.82 14.86 -20.83
CA PHE A 687 -17.95 15.65 -21.73
C PHE A 687 -18.11 15.33 -23.23
N GLY A 688 -17.82 16.32 -24.08
CA GLY A 688 -18.08 16.26 -25.53
C GLY A 688 -19.32 17.07 -25.95
N TYR A 689 -19.72 18.04 -25.13
CA TYR A 689 -20.90 18.88 -25.35
C TYR A 689 -20.59 20.23 -26.00
N ASP A 690 -19.43 20.32 -26.66
CA ASP A 690 -19.09 21.42 -27.55
C ASP A 690 -19.99 21.44 -28.80
N ALA A 691 -20.04 22.59 -29.47
CA ALA A 691 -20.94 22.79 -30.60
C ALA A 691 -20.60 21.91 -31.82
N TYR A 692 -19.33 21.53 -32.01
CA TYR A 692 -18.90 20.69 -33.12
C TYR A 692 -19.35 19.25 -32.91
N THR A 693 -18.96 18.62 -31.80
CA THR A 693 -19.30 17.22 -31.48
C THR A 693 -20.83 17.01 -31.43
N ARG A 694 -21.57 17.95 -30.82
CA ARG A 694 -23.04 17.94 -30.82
C ARG A 694 -23.62 18.04 -32.23
N SER A 695 -23.06 18.87 -33.11
CA SER A 695 -23.55 19.01 -34.49
C SER A 695 -23.41 17.72 -35.31
N LEU A 696 -22.38 16.92 -35.06
CA LEU A 696 -22.19 15.61 -35.71
C LEU A 696 -23.32 14.63 -35.32
N PHE A 697 -23.65 14.56 -34.03
CA PHE A 697 -24.73 13.71 -33.53
C PHE A 697 -26.11 14.20 -33.99
N GLN A 698 -26.39 15.51 -33.84
CA GLN A 698 -27.62 16.16 -34.29
C GLN A 698 -27.85 16.01 -35.80
N LYS A 699 -26.79 16.04 -36.62
CA LYS A 699 -26.86 15.80 -38.08
C LYS A 699 -27.18 14.33 -38.41
N LYS A 700 -26.71 13.37 -37.60
CA LYS A 700 -26.88 11.93 -37.86
C LYS A 700 -28.21 11.37 -37.34
N TYR A 701 -28.64 11.79 -36.14
CA TYR A 701 -29.77 11.19 -35.43
C TYR A 701 -30.95 12.15 -35.20
N GLY A 702 -30.86 13.42 -35.62
CA GLY A 702 -31.96 14.38 -35.52
C GLY A 702 -32.21 14.95 -34.12
N THR A 703 -31.41 14.59 -33.10
CA THR A 703 -31.54 15.07 -31.71
C THR A 703 -30.23 15.65 -31.20
N ASP A 704 -30.28 16.74 -30.42
CA ASP A 704 -29.12 17.31 -29.71
C ASP A 704 -28.83 16.45 -28.47
N PRO A 705 -27.62 15.89 -28.30
CA PRO A 705 -27.35 15.00 -27.17
C PRO A 705 -27.38 15.71 -25.81
N LEU A 706 -27.43 17.06 -25.75
CA LEU A 706 -27.76 17.77 -24.50
C LEU A 706 -29.12 17.37 -23.91
N LEU A 707 -30.03 16.83 -24.73
CA LEU A 707 -31.34 16.35 -24.32
C LEU A 707 -31.36 14.87 -23.88
N LEU A 708 -30.25 14.13 -24.06
CA LEU A 708 -30.18 12.70 -23.80
C LEU A 708 -29.56 12.38 -22.44
N HIS A 709 -30.08 11.36 -21.76
CA HIS A 709 -29.62 10.86 -20.47
C HIS A 709 -29.37 9.34 -20.52
N PRO A 710 -28.58 8.77 -19.59
CA PRO A 710 -28.42 7.33 -19.46
C PRO A 710 -29.78 6.62 -19.36
N GLY A 711 -30.06 5.73 -20.31
CA GLY A 711 -31.34 5.02 -20.44
C GLY A 711 -32.21 5.48 -21.61
N ASP A 712 -31.95 6.65 -22.21
CA ASP A 712 -32.66 7.09 -23.42
C ASP A 712 -32.30 6.23 -24.65
N ALA A 713 -33.25 6.07 -25.56
CA ALA A 713 -33.14 5.19 -26.73
C ALA A 713 -31.99 5.51 -27.71
N LEU A 714 -31.42 6.72 -27.63
CA LEU A 714 -30.26 7.17 -28.43
C LEU A 714 -28.96 7.33 -27.60
N TRP A 715 -28.98 6.99 -26.30
CA TRP A 715 -27.82 7.16 -25.41
C TRP A 715 -26.65 6.27 -25.81
N ALA A 716 -26.92 5.01 -26.17
CA ALA A 716 -25.89 4.07 -26.61
C ALA A 716 -25.13 4.61 -27.84
N GLN A 717 -25.84 5.13 -28.84
CA GLN A 717 -25.24 5.71 -30.04
C GLN A 717 -24.44 6.99 -29.76
N TRP A 718 -24.76 7.72 -28.69
CA TRP A 718 -23.99 8.89 -28.24
C TRP A 718 -22.70 8.50 -27.51
N VAL A 719 -22.72 7.40 -26.75
CA VAL A 719 -21.50 6.75 -26.22
C VAL A 719 -20.65 6.21 -27.37
N ASP A 720 -21.23 5.42 -28.27
CA ASP A 720 -20.54 4.77 -29.39
C ASP A 720 -19.88 5.77 -30.35
N MET A 721 -20.54 6.91 -30.65
CA MET A 721 -19.95 7.97 -31.48
C MET A 721 -18.69 8.54 -30.82
N ARG A 722 -18.71 8.79 -29.50
CA ARG A 722 -17.59 9.38 -28.77
C ARG A 722 -16.44 8.40 -28.58
N VAL A 723 -16.72 7.12 -28.28
CA VAL A 723 -15.72 6.04 -28.28
C VAL A 723 -15.09 5.90 -29.67
N GLY A 724 -15.89 5.98 -30.74
CA GLY A 724 -15.42 5.91 -32.12
C GLY A 724 -14.40 6.98 -32.51
N PHE A 725 -14.43 8.16 -31.88
CA PHE A 725 -13.39 9.18 -32.07
C PHE A 725 -12.05 8.78 -31.43
N VAL A 726 -12.07 8.21 -30.22
CA VAL A 726 -10.87 7.67 -29.55
C VAL A 726 -10.29 6.49 -30.34
N ASP A 727 -11.14 5.59 -30.84
CA ASP A 727 -10.73 4.46 -31.66
C ASP A 727 -10.10 4.91 -32.99
N LYS A 728 -10.70 5.89 -33.69
CA LYS A 728 -10.15 6.51 -34.90
C LYS A 728 -8.73 7.02 -34.68
N PHE A 729 -8.48 7.68 -33.54
CA PHE A 729 -7.14 8.14 -33.15
C PHE A 729 -6.16 6.97 -32.94
N VAL A 730 -6.50 5.99 -32.10
CA VAL A 730 -5.59 4.88 -31.77
C VAL A 730 -5.28 4.02 -33.00
N PHE A 731 -6.26 3.79 -33.87
CA PHE A 731 -6.09 3.03 -35.11
C PHE A 731 -5.16 3.75 -36.09
N ARG A 732 -5.38 5.05 -36.30
CA ARG A 732 -4.52 5.91 -37.14
C ARG A 732 -3.10 6.00 -36.58
N LEU A 733 -2.96 6.17 -35.26
CA LEU A 733 -1.67 6.24 -34.58
C LEU A 733 -0.89 4.93 -34.74
N ALA A 734 -1.54 3.77 -34.56
CA ALA A 734 -0.90 2.47 -34.75
C ALA A 734 -0.38 2.28 -36.20
N LYS A 735 -1.19 2.65 -37.20
CA LYS A 735 -0.84 2.59 -38.64
C LYS A 735 0.38 3.46 -38.96
N GLU A 736 0.44 4.69 -38.45
CA GLU A 736 1.60 5.59 -38.66
C GLU A 736 2.84 5.22 -37.82
N VAL A 737 2.70 4.84 -36.54
CA VAL A 737 3.83 4.46 -35.66
C VAL A 737 4.59 3.27 -36.23
N LYS A 738 3.88 2.22 -36.66
CA LYS A 738 4.51 1.04 -37.27
C LYS A 738 5.09 1.32 -38.67
N LYS A 739 4.66 2.39 -39.34
CA LYS A 739 5.21 2.88 -40.61
C LYS A 739 6.49 3.71 -40.42
N TRP A 740 6.61 4.49 -39.34
CA TRP A 740 7.82 5.27 -39.06
C TRP A 740 8.92 4.45 -38.36
N LYS A 741 8.55 3.61 -37.39
CA LYS A 741 9.49 2.84 -36.56
C LYS A 741 8.92 1.44 -36.28
N PRO A 742 8.93 0.51 -37.26
CA PRO A 742 8.24 -0.79 -37.17
C PRO A 742 8.54 -1.62 -35.91
N GLN A 743 9.75 -1.47 -35.36
CA GLN A 743 10.24 -2.16 -34.18
C GLN A 743 9.81 -1.57 -32.83
N VAL A 744 9.21 -0.37 -32.81
CA VAL A 744 8.75 0.23 -31.54
C VAL A 744 7.46 -0.44 -31.06
N LYS A 745 7.42 -0.78 -29.78
CA LYS A 745 6.22 -1.36 -29.15
C LYS A 745 5.13 -0.27 -29.06
N LEU A 746 3.86 -0.63 -29.29
CA LEU A 746 2.73 0.21 -28.93
C LEU A 746 2.01 -0.44 -27.74
N THR A 747 1.98 0.25 -26.62
CA THR A 747 1.43 -0.26 -25.35
C THR A 747 0.42 0.72 -24.78
N ALA A 748 -0.44 0.29 -23.85
CA ALA A 748 -1.45 1.17 -23.28
C ALA A 748 -1.72 0.88 -21.80
N ALA A 749 -1.78 1.94 -20.99
CA ALA A 749 -2.40 1.96 -19.67
C ALA A 749 -3.92 2.06 -19.85
N VAL A 750 -4.67 1.16 -19.21
CA VAL A 750 -6.11 1.01 -19.45
C VAL A 750 -6.87 0.75 -18.16
N TRP A 751 -8.14 1.15 -18.13
CA TRP A 751 -9.05 0.79 -17.04
C TRP A 751 -9.35 -0.73 -17.08
N PRO A 752 -9.37 -1.44 -15.94
CA PRO A 752 -9.63 -2.88 -15.92
C PRO A 752 -11.13 -3.24 -16.10
N GLU A 753 -12.06 -2.41 -15.64
CA GLU A 753 -13.50 -2.61 -15.80
C GLU A 753 -13.99 -2.14 -17.19
N TYR A 754 -13.65 -2.88 -18.26
CA TYR A 754 -13.86 -2.44 -19.65
C TYR A 754 -15.25 -1.92 -20.02
N GLU A 755 -16.32 -2.44 -19.42
CA GLU A 755 -17.70 -1.98 -19.68
C GLU A 755 -17.97 -0.62 -19.02
N ILE A 756 -17.45 -0.40 -17.81
CA ILE A 756 -17.44 0.92 -17.15
C ILE A 756 -16.52 1.87 -17.91
N ALA A 757 -15.35 1.39 -18.36
CA ALA A 757 -14.41 2.18 -19.14
C ALA A 757 -15.01 2.68 -20.46
N ARG A 758 -15.78 1.85 -21.16
CA ARG A 758 -16.53 2.24 -22.37
C ARG A 758 -17.69 3.18 -22.06
N GLY A 759 -18.38 3.00 -20.94
CA GLY A 759 -19.58 3.76 -20.57
C GLY A 759 -19.31 5.15 -19.96
N ASP A 760 -18.26 5.30 -19.15
CA ASP A 760 -17.96 6.52 -18.38
C ASP A 760 -16.81 7.34 -18.98
N VAL A 761 -15.61 6.76 -19.11
CA VAL A 761 -14.44 7.44 -19.70
C VAL A 761 -14.31 7.23 -21.21
N LEU A 762 -15.25 6.53 -21.83
CA LEU A 762 -15.34 6.33 -23.29
C LEU A 762 -14.07 5.68 -23.90
N GLN A 763 -13.52 4.68 -23.22
CA GLN A 763 -12.34 3.91 -23.62
C GLN A 763 -12.69 2.43 -23.91
N ASP A 764 -12.61 1.99 -25.18
CA ASP A 764 -12.67 0.56 -25.53
C ASP A 764 -11.28 0.00 -25.89
N SER A 765 -10.43 -0.13 -24.87
CA SER A 765 -9.10 -0.70 -25.01
C SER A 765 -9.10 -2.15 -25.51
N MET A 766 -10.19 -2.89 -25.28
CA MET A 766 -10.34 -4.26 -25.75
C MET A 766 -10.64 -4.33 -27.24
N ASN A 767 -11.26 -3.31 -27.84
CA ASN A 767 -11.33 -3.16 -29.29
C ASN A 767 -9.93 -3.05 -29.92
N TRP A 768 -9.04 -2.24 -29.35
CA TRP A 768 -7.66 -2.06 -29.84
C TRP A 768 -6.83 -3.35 -29.73
N VAL A 769 -7.05 -4.13 -28.66
CA VAL A 769 -6.42 -5.44 -28.45
C VAL A 769 -6.97 -6.50 -29.42
N LYS A 770 -8.29 -6.56 -29.66
CA LYS A 770 -8.91 -7.45 -30.67
C LYS A 770 -8.34 -7.20 -32.06
N HIS A 771 -8.17 -5.93 -32.43
CA HIS A 771 -7.53 -5.48 -33.68
C HIS A 771 -6.00 -5.65 -33.72
N ASN A 772 -5.39 -6.29 -32.71
CA ASN A 772 -3.96 -6.61 -32.66
C ASN A 772 -3.03 -5.38 -32.67
N LEU A 773 -3.53 -4.18 -32.36
CA LEU A 773 -2.78 -2.93 -32.42
C LEU A 773 -1.84 -2.73 -31.23
N ILE A 774 -2.31 -3.13 -30.04
CA ILE A 774 -1.55 -3.06 -28.80
C ILE A 774 -0.67 -4.30 -28.66
N ASP A 775 0.63 -4.11 -28.41
CA ASP A 775 1.62 -5.17 -28.21
C ASP A 775 1.60 -5.71 -26.77
N ASN A 776 1.41 -4.85 -25.78
CA ASN A 776 1.32 -5.20 -24.35
C ASN A 776 0.33 -4.24 -23.66
N VAL A 777 -0.65 -4.78 -22.92
CA VAL A 777 -1.73 -4.02 -22.27
C VAL A 777 -1.59 -4.02 -20.74
N PHE A 778 -1.85 -2.86 -20.14
CA PHE A 778 -1.56 -2.55 -18.74
C PHE A 778 -2.85 -2.16 -18.00
N PRO A 779 -3.68 -3.14 -17.56
CA PRO A 779 -4.83 -2.87 -16.69
C PRO A 779 -4.39 -2.25 -15.35
N MET A 780 -4.89 -1.05 -15.05
CA MET A 780 -4.56 -0.28 -13.85
C MET A 780 -5.37 -0.73 -12.63
N SER A 781 -5.05 -1.90 -12.07
CA SER A 781 -5.78 -2.51 -10.97
C SER A 781 -5.29 -2.02 -9.59
N TYR A 782 -5.57 -0.75 -9.30
CA TYR A 782 -5.17 -0.10 -8.05
C TYR A 782 -6.19 -0.40 -6.92
N LYS A 783 -6.21 -1.66 -6.48
CA LYS A 783 -7.20 -2.20 -5.53
C LYS A 783 -6.54 -2.71 -4.25
N LEU A 784 -7.26 -2.67 -3.14
CA LEU A 784 -6.78 -3.13 -1.83
C LEU A 784 -6.82 -4.67 -1.67
N ASP A 785 -7.67 -5.35 -2.44
CA ASP A 785 -7.92 -6.80 -2.34
C ASP A 785 -7.28 -7.55 -3.53
N THR A 786 -6.40 -8.51 -3.24
CA THR A 786 -5.73 -9.35 -4.26
C THR A 786 -6.72 -10.07 -5.18
N SER A 787 -7.86 -10.53 -4.67
CA SER A 787 -8.83 -11.30 -5.46
C SER A 787 -9.42 -10.47 -6.60
N LEU A 788 -9.58 -9.17 -6.41
CA LEU A 788 -10.04 -8.23 -7.44
C LEU A 788 -8.95 -7.97 -8.48
N VAL A 789 -7.69 -7.82 -8.05
CA VAL A 789 -6.53 -7.68 -8.97
C VAL A 789 -6.37 -8.93 -9.84
N VAL A 790 -6.55 -10.11 -9.27
CA VAL A 790 -6.55 -11.40 -9.99
C VAL A 790 -7.75 -11.53 -10.94
N ALA A 791 -8.93 -10.99 -10.58
CA ALA A 791 -10.09 -10.99 -11.47
C ALA A 791 -9.86 -10.10 -12.71
N ASP A 792 -9.32 -8.89 -12.52
CA ASP A 792 -8.97 -7.97 -13.60
C ASP A 792 -7.91 -8.57 -14.53
N ALA A 793 -6.83 -9.09 -13.94
CA ALA A 793 -5.74 -9.74 -14.68
C ALA A 793 -6.23 -10.95 -15.48
N ARG A 794 -7.17 -11.75 -14.92
CA ARG A 794 -7.81 -12.88 -15.59
C ARG A 794 -8.63 -12.41 -16.79
N LYS A 795 -9.54 -11.46 -16.58
CA LYS A 795 -10.39 -10.90 -17.64
C LYS A 795 -9.56 -10.34 -18.79
N THR A 796 -8.51 -9.59 -18.46
CA THR A 796 -7.53 -9.07 -19.43
C THR A 796 -6.89 -10.21 -20.24
N PHE A 797 -6.38 -11.25 -19.56
CA PHE A 797 -5.65 -12.35 -20.19
C PHE A 797 -6.54 -13.24 -21.09
N GLU A 798 -7.79 -13.46 -20.68
CA GLU A 798 -8.79 -14.23 -21.42
C GLU A 798 -9.28 -13.50 -22.69
N ILE A 799 -9.33 -12.16 -22.68
CA ILE A 799 -9.63 -11.35 -23.88
C ILE A 799 -8.39 -11.21 -24.78
N ALA A 800 -7.22 -10.91 -24.22
CA ALA A 800 -6.01 -10.55 -24.98
C ALA A 800 -5.48 -11.67 -25.89
N LYS A 801 -5.62 -12.94 -25.48
CA LYS A 801 -5.27 -14.14 -26.27
C LYS A 801 -3.91 -13.98 -27.00
N ASP A 802 -3.81 -14.38 -28.26
CA ASP A 802 -2.59 -14.28 -29.07
C ASP A 802 -2.29 -12.86 -29.57
N LYS A 803 -3.06 -11.83 -29.17
CA LYS A 803 -2.96 -10.47 -29.73
C LYS A 803 -2.07 -9.53 -28.92
N SER A 804 -1.99 -9.70 -27.61
CA SER A 804 -1.24 -8.81 -26.72
C SER A 804 -0.62 -9.55 -25.54
N TYR A 805 0.53 -9.08 -25.09
CA TYR A 805 1.07 -9.38 -23.76
C TYR A 805 0.24 -8.65 -22.69
N VAL A 806 0.31 -9.11 -21.43
CA VAL A 806 -0.47 -8.54 -20.31
C VAL A 806 0.44 -8.25 -19.13
N THR A 807 0.48 -7.02 -18.67
CA THR A 807 1.26 -6.59 -17.51
C THR A 807 0.33 -5.95 -16.48
N ILE A 808 0.12 -6.56 -15.31
CA ILE A 808 -0.83 -6.02 -14.32
C ILE A 808 -0.27 -4.74 -13.68
N GLY A 809 -1.05 -3.66 -13.65
CA GLY A 809 -0.71 -2.44 -12.93
C GLY A 809 -1.09 -2.58 -11.45
N VAL A 810 -0.11 -2.44 -10.55
CA VAL A 810 -0.30 -2.49 -9.09
C VAL A 810 0.06 -1.16 -8.45
N GLY A 811 -0.73 -0.70 -7.47
CA GLY A 811 -0.57 0.61 -6.85
C GLY A 811 0.24 0.55 -5.56
N SER A 812 1.45 1.12 -5.53
CA SER A 812 2.19 1.39 -4.29
C SER A 812 1.68 2.65 -3.56
N PHE A 813 1.00 3.55 -4.28
CA PHE A 813 0.51 4.82 -3.73
C PHE A 813 -0.70 4.68 -2.78
N ILE A 814 -1.43 3.56 -2.81
CA ILE A 814 -2.64 3.30 -1.98
C ILE A 814 -2.33 2.67 -0.61
N ASP A 815 -1.09 2.82 -0.13
CA ASP A 815 -0.59 2.39 1.20
C ASP A 815 -0.84 0.91 1.54
N LEU A 816 -0.50 0.01 0.60
CA LEU A 816 -0.59 -1.43 0.79
C LEU A 816 0.45 -1.95 1.80
N THR A 817 0.06 -2.94 2.59
CA THR A 817 1.04 -3.74 3.34
C THR A 817 1.96 -4.48 2.35
N LYS A 818 3.22 -4.68 2.75
CA LYS A 818 4.24 -5.24 1.84
C LYS A 818 3.92 -6.68 1.42
N ASP A 819 3.22 -7.42 2.27
CA ASP A 819 2.72 -8.76 1.95
C ASP A 819 1.58 -8.72 0.91
N VAL A 820 0.60 -7.82 1.05
CA VAL A 820 -0.49 -7.68 0.06
C VAL A 820 0.03 -7.22 -1.29
N PHE A 821 0.95 -6.25 -1.33
CA PHE A 821 1.59 -5.80 -2.56
C PHE A 821 2.35 -6.93 -3.28
N ILE A 822 3.05 -7.79 -2.53
CA ILE A 822 3.77 -8.93 -3.10
C ILE A 822 2.81 -10.06 -3.51
N ASP A 823 1.76 -10.33 -2.74
CA ASP A 823 0.71 -11.29 -3.08
C ASP A 823 -0.05 -10.89 -4.36
N GLN A 824 -0.42 -9.62 -4.53
CA GLN A 824 -1.02 -9.11 -5.77
C GLN A 824 -0.20 -9.48 -7.01
N ILE A 825 1.13 -9.36 -6.92
CA ILE A 825 2.05 -9.74 -8.01
C ILE A 825 2.08 -11.27 -8.18
N ILE A 826 2.31 -12.04 -7.11
CA ILE A 826 2.40 -13.51 -7.16
C ILE A 826 1.11 -14.16 -7.68
N SER A 827 -0.02 -13.79 -7.10
CA SER A 827 -1.32 -14.37 -7.41
C SER A 827 -1.79 -14.00 -8.82
N SER A 828 -1.46 -12.79 -9.31
CA SER A 828 -1.66 -12.43 -10.73
C SER A 828 -0.74 -13.23 -11.66
N HIS A 829 0.52 -13.48 -11.27
CA HIS A 829 1.44 -14.32 -12.05
C HIS A 829 0.97 -15.77 -12.20
N GLY A 830 0.17 -16.29 -11.27
CA GLY A 830 -0.44 -17.63 -11.37
C GLY A 830 -1.30 -17.84 -12.62
N LEU A 831 -1.80 -16.76 -13.24
CA LEU A 831 -2.56 -16.78 -14.50
C LEU A 831 -1.70 -17.00 -15.75
N GLY A 832 -0.38 -16.79 -15.66
CA GLY A 832 0.53 -16.81 -16.81
C GLY A 832 0.67 -15.47 -17.55
N ILE A 833 0.26 -14.35 -16.92
CA ILE A 833 0.49 -13.00 -17.47
C ILE A 833 1.99 -12.69 -17.62
N SER A 834 2.30 -11.67 -18.42
CA SER A 834 3.64 -11.32 -18.87
C SER A 834 4.50 -10.58 -17.83
N GLY A 835 3.88 -10.03 -16.79
CA GLY A 835 4.58 -9.40 -15.67
C GLY A 835 3.68 -8.46 -14.86
N SER A 836 4.31 -7.56 -14.11
CA SER A 836 3.68 -6.50 -13.32
C SER A 836 4.38 -5.15 -13.51
N ALA A 837 3.62 -4.07 -13.39
CA ALA A 837 4.11 -2.70 -13.45
C ALA A 837 3.60 -1.93 -12.23
N VAL A 838 4.48 -1.16 -11.60
CA VAL A 838 4.18 -0.46 -10.34
C VAL A 838 3.87 1.01 -10.62
N PHE A 839 2.73 1.47 -10.11
CA PHE A 839 2.39 2.89 -10.04
C PHE A 839 2.58 3.36 -8.59
N GLU A 840 3.56 4.20 -8.26
CA GLU A 840 4.61 4.77 -9.13
C GLU A 840 5.96 4.86 -8.39
N TYR A 841 6.98 5.38 -9.07
CA TYR A 841 8.37 5.45 -8.60
C TYR A 841 8.54 5.99 -7.18
N GLU A 842 7.93 7.13 -6.82
CA GLU A 842 8.12 7.71 -5.50
C GLU A 842 7.48 6.86 -4.40
N SER A 843 6.21 6.44 -4.53
CA SER A 843 5.56 5.57 -3.54
C SER A 843 6.22 4.19 -3.42
N PHE A 844 6.77 3.65 -4.51
CA PHE A 844 7.49 2.37 -4.48
C PHE A 844 8.77 2.43 -3.63
N PHE A 845 9.57 3.48 -3.81
CA PHE A 845 10.86 3.64 -3.11
C PHE A 845 10.74 4.32 -1.73
N ASP A 846 9.95 5.39 -1.60
CA ASP A 846 9.83 6.14 -0.33
C ASP A 846 9.11 5.31 0.75
N GLN A 847 8.19 4.42 0.36
CA GLN A 847 7.57 3.45 1.29
C GLN A 847 8.33 2.11 1.39
N GLY A 848 9.44 1.93 0.67
CA GLY A 848 10.32 0.76 0.81
C GLY A 848 9.79 -0.59 0.31
N TYR A 849 8.97 -0.64 -0.74
CA TYR A 849 8.53 -1.91 -1.36
C TYR A 849 9.67 -2.61 -2.13
N ASP A 850 10.64 -1.83 -2.62
CA ASP A 850 11.87 -2.29 -3.27
C ASP A 850 12.61 -3.34 -2.41
N LYS A 851 12.81 -3.05 -1.12
CA LYS A 851 13.57 -3.88 -0.17
C LYS A 851 13.03 -5.31 -0.04
N ASN A 852 11.71 -5.49 -0.13
CA ASN A 852 11.08 -6.81 0.03
C ASN A 852 10.89 -7.51 -1.32
N THR A 853 10.63 -6.77 -2.40
CA THR A 853 10.53 -7.35 -3.74
C THR A 853 11.86 -7.93 -4.23
N VAL A 854 13.02 -7.31 -3.94
CA VAL A 854 14.35 -7.86 -4.27
C VAL A 854 14.78 -9.08 -3.43
N LEU A 855 14.04 -9.42 -2.38
CA LEU A 855 14.25 -10.66 -1.62
C LEU A 855 13.39 -11.80 -2.19
N GLY A 856 12.14 -11.46 -2.56
CA GLY A 856 11.17 -12.38 -3.13
C GLY A 856 11.04 -12.29 -4.65
N VAL A 857 9.91 -11.77 -5.11
CA VAL A 857 9.45 -11.91 -6.50
C VAL A 857 10.41 -11.32 -7.55
N TYR A 858 11.17 -10.27 -7.21
CA TYR A 858 12.17 -9.65 -8.10
C TYR A 858 13.62 -10.04 -7.78
N ARG A 859 13.88 -11.04 -6.92
CA ARG A 859 15.22 -11.47 -6.48
C ARG A 859 16.24 -11.68 -7.60
N ASN A 860 15.83 -12.27 -8.72
CA ASN A 860 16.70 -12.50 -9.88
C ASN A 860 16.34 -11.50 -10.99
N GLU A 861 17.31 -10.98 -11.75
CA GLU A 861 17.03 -10.21 -12.96
C GLU A 861 16.19 -11.01 -13.97
N ALA A 862 15.19 -10.36 -14.59
CA ALA A 862 14.30 -10.97 -15.58
C ALA A 862 14.49 -10.38 -16.99
N VAL A 863 14.28 -11.22 -18.01
CA VAL A 863 14.21 -10.79 -19.41
C VAL A 863 12.80 -10.25 -19.70
N VAL A 864 12.72 -9.03 -20.25
CA VAL A 864 11.46 -8.43 -20.73
C VAL A 864 10.87 -9.32 -21.86
N PRO A 865 9.65 -9.88 -21.73
CA PRO A 865 9.16 -10.97 -22.57
C PRO A 865 9.13 -10.67 -24.07
N ASP A 866 8.77 -9.43 -24.41
CA ASP A 866 8.53 -8.93 -25.77
C ASP A 866 9.71 -8.14 -26.37
N SER A 867 10.82 -8.00 -25.62
CA SER A 867 12.04 -7.31 -26.06
C SER A 867 12.82 -8.13 -27.10
N ASP A 868 13.08 -9.39 -26.77
CA ASP A 868 13.58 -10.40 -27.70
C ASP A 868 12.85 -11.73 -27.43
N PRO A 869 11.75 -12.00 -28.15
CA PRO A 869 11.00 -13.25 -28.02
C PRO A 869 11.84 -14.52 -28.20
N ALA A 870 12.95 -14.47 -28.95
CA ALA A 870 13.84 -15.60 -29.13
C ALA A 870 14.67 -15.87 -27.85
N ARG A 871 15.19 -14.80 -27.23
CA ARG A 871 15.88 -14.84 -25.93
C ARG A 871 14.95 -15.20 -24.79
N SER A 872 13.72 -14.67 -24.77
CA SER A 872 12.69 -15.01 -23.78
C SER A 872 12.36 -16.51 -23.80
N ILE A 873 12.09 -17.10 -24.97
CA ILE A 873 11.87 -18.55 -25.08
C ILE A 873 13.13 -19.34 -24.68
N ALA A 874 14.33 -18.90 -25.10
CA ALA A 874 15.58 -19.57 -24.74
C ALA A 874 15.84 -19.55 -23.21
N ALA A 875 15.55 -18.43 -22.53
CA ALA A 875 15.69 -18.30 -21.09
C ALA A 875 14.74 -19.22 -20.32
N ILE A 876 13.47 -19.33 -20.75
CA ILE A 876 12.51 -20.28 -20.17
C ILE A 876 13.00 -21.73 -20.33
N LEU A 877 13.49 -22.09 -21.52
CA LEU A 877 13.96 -23.45 -21.81
C LEU A 877 15.26 -23.80 -21.06
N ALA A 878 16.17 -22.84 -20.89
CA ALA A 878 17.33 -22.99 -20.02
C ALA A 878 16.91 -23.17 -18.55
N GLY A 879 15.94 -22.39 -18.09
CA GLY A 879 15.31 -22.52 -16.77
C GLY A 879 14.69 -23.89 -16.54
N GLN A 880 14.00 -24.47 -17.54
CA GLN A 880 13.46 -25.83 -17.43
C GLN A 880 14.56 -26.88 -17.25
N LYS A 881 15.62 -26.85 -18.07
CA LYS A 881 16.73 -27.80 -17.93
C LYS A 881 17.44 -27.66 -16.58
N ARG A 882 17.57 -26.43 -16.08
CA ARG A 882 18.09 -26.16 -14.73
C ARG A 882 17.18 -26.78 -13.66
N LYS A 883 15.88 -26.50 -13.68
CA LYS A 883 14.91 -27.05 -12.70
C LYS A 883 14.79 -28.58 -12.77
N VAL A 884 14.93 -29.20 -13.96
CA VAL A 884 15.02 -30.67 -14.09
C VAL A 884 16.23 -31.23 -13.31
N LYS A 885 17.40 -30.60 -13.44
CA LYS A 885 18.65 -31.01 -12.79
C LYS A 885 18.66 -30.72 -11.28
N GLU A 886 18.16 -29.56 -10.86
CA GLU A 886 18.36 -29.00 -9.51
C GLU A 886 17.16 -29.18 -8.58
N LEU A 887 15.95 -29.31 -9.10
CA LEU A 887 14.72 -29.46 -8.30
C LEU A 887 14.03 -30.81 -8.56
N TYR A 888 13.65 -31.09 -9.81
CA TYR A 888 12.75 -32.20 -10.12
C TYR A 888 13.42 -33.58 -9.97
N LEU A 889 14.71 -33.72 -10.31
CA LEU A 889 15.49 -34.93 -10.00
C LEU A 889 15.84 -35.05 -8.51
N PRO A 890 16.46 -34.06 -7.82
CA PRO A 890 16.89 -34.22 -6.43
C PRO A 890 15.72 -34.41 -5.45
N PHE A 891 14.60 -33.70 -5.66
CA PHE A 891 13.39 -33.85 -4.84
C PHE A 891 12.45 -34.96 -5.36
N LYS A 892 12.92 -35.84 -6.25
CA LYS A 892 12.25 -37.07 -6.71
C LYS A 892 10.90 -36.88 -7.42
N GLY A 893 10.63 -35.69 -7.96
CA GLY A 893 9.43 -35.41 -8.77
C GLY A 893 9.51 -35.95 -10.20
N MET A 894 10.71 -36.27 -10.68
CA MET A 894 10.97 -36.84 -12.00
C MET A 894 12.00 -37.97 -11.90
N ASP A 895 11.87 -39.01 -12.73
CA ASP A 895 12.88 -40.08 -12.85
C ASP A 895 13.90 -39.78 -13.96
N VAL A 896 15.08 -40.39 -13.88
CA VAL A 896 16.22 -40.15 -14.78
C VAL A 896 15.87 -40.34 -16.26
N ARG A 897 14.95 -41.25 -16.61
CA ARG A 897 14.56 -41.48 -18.02
C ARG A 897 13.64 -40.38 -18.53
N LYS A 898 12.70 -39.90 -17.71
CA LYS A 898 11.90 -38.71 -18.03
C LYS A 898 12.77 -37.45 -18.12
N ALA A 899 13.72 -37.30 -17.20
CA ALA A 899 14.63 -36.15 -17.18
C ALA A 899 15.51 -36.09 -18.45
N ALA A 900 16.08 -37.21 -18.88
CA ALA A 900 16.78 -37.30 -20.15
C ALA A 900 15.85 -36.94 -21.32
N ARG A 901 14.71 -37.64 -21.45
CA ARG A 901 13.72 -37.41 -22.53
C ARG A 901 13.34 -35.94 -22.68
N TYR A 902 12.84 -35.30 -21.62
CA TYR A 902 12.35 -33.92 -21.72
C TYR A 902 13.50 -32.92 -21.89
N THR A 903 14.69 -33.21 -21.36
CA THR A 903 15.90 -32.39 -21.64
C THR A 903 16.30 -32.45 -23.11
N ASP A 904 16.22 -33.62 -23.75
CA ASP A 904 16.53 -33.79 -25.18
C ASP A 904 15.47 -33.13 -26.08
N GLU A 905 14.18 -33.28 -25.75
CA GLU A 905 13.09 -32.57 -26.46
C GLU A 905 13.26 -31.04 -26.34
N ILE A 906 13.63 -30.53 -25.17
CA ILE A 906 13.97 -29.10 -24.97
C ILE A 906 15.22 -28.70 -25.77
N ASN A 907 16.28 -29.51 -25.78
CA ASN A 907 17.51 -29.23 -26.53
C ASN A 907 17.24 -29.14 -28.05
N GLU A 908 16.36 -29.97 -28.60
CA GLU A 908 15.93 -29.84 -30.00
C GLU A 908 15.09 -28.59 -30.28
N ILE A 909 14.39 -28.02 -29.29
CA ILE A 909 13.74 -26.69 -29.44
C ILE A 909 14.80 -25.58 -29.42
N VAL A 910 15.74 -25.62 -28.48
CA VAL A 910 16.88 -24.70 -28.38
C VAL A 910 17.72 -24.69 -29.67
N LYS A 911 17.95 -25.87 -30.27
CA LYS A 911 18.63 -26.03 -31.55
C LYS A 911 17.88 -25.36 -32.71
N LYS A 912 16.54 -25.46 -32.74
CA LYS A 912 15.68 -24.77 -33.74
C LYS A 912 15.68 -23.25 -33.57
N LEU A 913 15.82 -22.75 -32.34
CA LEU A 913 16.07 -21.32 -32.06
C LEU A 913 17.46 -20.87 -32.54
N GLY A 914 18.45 -21.78 -32.61
CA GLY A 914 19.83 -21.48 -32.98
C GLY A 914 20.83 -21.51 -31.81
N GLY A 915 20.45 -22.10 -30.67
CA GLY A 915 21.25 -22.16 -29.45
C GLY A 915 20.93 -21.02 -28.47
N GLU A 916 21.30 -21.23 -27.21
CA GLU A 916 20.93 -20.35 -26.07
C GLU A 916 21.64 -19.00 -26.08
N LYS A 917 22.85 -18.95 -26.64
CA LYS A 917 23.70 -17.74 -26.66
C LYS A 917 23.30 -16.71 -27.72
N ASN A 918 22.70 -17.16 -28.83
CA ASN A 918 22.32 -16.32 -29.98
C ASN A 918 21.03 -16.84 -30.65
N PRO A 919 19.91 -16.96 -29.91
CA PRO A 919 18.64 -17.43 -30.45
C PRO A 919 18.09 -16.44 -31.49
N ARG A 920 17.37 -16.93 -32.49
CA ARG A 920 16.72 -16.11 -33.53
C ARG A 920 15.40 -16.73 -33.96
N LEU A 921 14.33 -15.94 -34.02
CA LEU A 921 12.95 -16.42 -34.24
C LEU A 921 12.37 -15.91 -35.57
N ASN A 922 13.10 -16.10 -36.67
CA ASN A 922 12.59 -15.76 -38.02
C ASN A 922 11.36 -16.62 -38.39
N PRO A 923 10.53 -16.24 -39.38
CA PRO A 923 9.25 -16.91 -39.65
C PRO A 923 9.33 -18.43 -39.88
N GLY A 924 10.42 -18.91 -40.49
CA GLY A 924 10.69 -20.34 -40.67
C GLY A 924 10.97 -21.07 -39.35
N ARG A 925 11.86 -20.51 -38.51
CA ARG A 925 12.17 -21.03 -37.18
C ARG A 925 10.96 -20.94 -36.25
N LEU A 926 10.23 -19.83 -36.28
CA LEU A 926 9.02 -19.59 -35.50
C LEU A 926 7.96 -20.69 -35.70
N LYS A 927 7.68 -21.08 -36.95
CA LYS A 927 6.78 -22.21 -37.25
C LYS A 927 7.25 -23.54 -36.66
N GLN A 928 8.56 -23.81 -36.69
CA GLN A 928 9.16 -25.05 -36.16
C GLN A 928 9.21 -25.07 -34.63
N VAL A 929 9.59 -23.95 -34.00
CA VAL A 929 9.65 -23.75 -32.55
C VAL A 929 8.24 -23.85 -31.96
N LYS A 930 7.25 -23.13 -32.52
CA LYS A 930 5.86 -23.18 -32.06
C LYS A 930 5.28 -24.61 -32.12
N LYS A 931 5.49 -25.33 -33.24
CA LYS A 931 5.07 -26.74 -33.35
C LYS A 931 5.76 -27.64 -32.32
N SER A 932 7.05 -27.41 -32.05
CA SER A 932 7.82 -28.25 -31.11
C SER A 932 7.43 -27.99 -29.65
N LEU A 933 7.21 -26.72 -29.27
CA LEU A 933 6.67 -26.34 -27.96
C LEU A 933 5.26 -26.92 -27.75
N ALA A 934 4.39 -26.83 -28.75
CA ALA A 934 3.03 -27.39 -28.66
C ALA A 934 3.02 -28.93 -28.52
N SER A 935 3.99 -29.64 -29.13
CA SER A 935 4.18 -31.07 -28.88
C SER A 935 4.60 -31.30 -27.43
N LEU A 936 5.71 -30.70 -26.99
CA LEU A 936 6.27 -30.88 -25.65
C LEU A 936 5.24 -30.57 -24.54
N VAL A 937 4.43 -29.51 -24.70
CA VAL A 937 3.32 -29.17 -23.80
C VAL A 937 2.25 -30.26 -23.77
N LYS A 938 1.85 -30.81 -24.92
CA LYS A 938 0.91 -31.95 -25.00
C LYS A 938 1.52 -33.22 -24.38
N ASP A 939 2.76 -33.50 -24.71
CA ASP A 939 3.48 -34.72 -24.32
C ASP A 939 3.67 -34.78 -22.81
N ILE A 940 4.11 -33.68 -22.18
CA ILE A 940 4.17 -33.51 -20.70
C ILE A 940 2.77 -33.56 -20.09
N GLY A 941 1.79 -32.85 -20.67
CA GLY A 941 0.40 -32.84 -20.18
C GLY A 941 -0.25 -34.22 -20.16
N SER A 942 0.17 -35.12 -21.06
CA SER A 942 -0.31 -36.50 -21.14
C SER A 942 0.41 -37.48 -20.21
N ASP A 943 1.54 -37.12 -19.60
CA ASP A 943 2.29 -38.04 -18.73
C ASP A 943 1.69 -38.11 -17.32
N SER A 944 0.73 -39.01 -17.17
CA SER A 944 0.12 -39.38 -15.88
C SER A 944 1.11 -40.01 -14.88
N ARG A 945 2.35 -40.31 -15.29
CA ARG A 945 3.41 -40.88 -14.44
C ARG A 945 4.50 -39.86 -14.09
N LEU A 946 4.34 -38.60 -14.49
CA LEU A 946 5.11 -37.48 -13.95
C LEU A 946 4.42 -36.98 -12.66
N ASN A 947 5.18 -36.49 -11.68
CA ASN A 947 4.61 -35.86 -10.50
C ASN A 947 3.71 -34.68 -10.93
N ALA A 948 2.51 -34.57 -10.34
CA ALA A 948 1.50 -33.60 -10.77
C ALA A 948 2.00 -32.15 -10.68
N GLU A 949 2.64 -31.75 -9.59
CA GLU A 949 3.17 -30.39 -9.42
C GLU A 949 4.31 -30.10 -10.39
N VAL A 950 5.23 -31.06 -10.60
CA VAL A 950 6.29 -30.93 -11.62
C VAL A 950 5.68 -30.76 -13.02
N ARG A 951 4.65 -31.54 -13.34
CA ARG A 951 3.93 -31.42 -14.61
C ARG A 951 3.30 -30.04 -14.75
N GLU A 952 2.55 -29.55 -13.77
CA GLU A 952 1.90 -28.24 -13.87
C GLU A 952 2.92 -27.08 -13.94
N ARG A 953 4.07 -27.18 -13.26
CA ARG A 953 5.15 -26.17 -13.36
C ARG A 953 5.84 -26.17 -14.72
N MET A 954 6.19 -27.34 -15.24
CA MET A 954 6.72 -27.44 -16.61
C MET A 954 5.69 -26.93 -17.62
N LEU A 955 4.40 -27.25 -17.45
CA LEU A 955 3.33 -26.75 -18.29
C LEU A 955 3.17 -25.23 -18.20
N TYR A 956 3.22 -24.63 -17.01
CA TYR A 956 3.13 -23.17 -16.83
C TYR A 956 4.21 -22.45 -17.65
N ASP A 957 5.47 -22.83 -17.44
CA ASP A 957 6.62 -22.22 -18.13
C ASP A 957 6.57 -22.46 -19.65
N LEU A 958 6.29 -23.71 -20.08
CA LEU A 958 6.28 -24.07 -21.50
C LEU A 958 5.04 -23.52 -22.24
N LYS A 959 3.90 -23.33 -21.57
CA LYS A 959 2.76 -22.56 -22.10
C LYS A 959 3.14 -21.08 -22.25
N GLY A 960 3.89 -20.50 -21.31
CA GLY A 960 4.44 -19.14 -21.43
C GLY A 960 5.36 -19.00 -22.66
N ALA A 961 6.30 -19.93 -22.84
CA ALA A 961 7.16 -19.99 -24.03
C ALA A 961 6.38 -20.18 -25.34
N LEU A 962 5.35 -21.04 -25.33
CA LEU A 962 4.43 -21.23 -26.47
C LEU A 962 3.68 -19.94 -26.79
N ARG A 963 3.17 -19.24 -25.76
CA ARG A 963 2.41 -17.97 -25.90
C ARG A 963 3.27 -16.84 -26.46
N ILE A 964 4.54 -16.74 -26.06
CA ILE A 964 5.51 -15.81 -26.68
C ILE A 964 5.65 -16.11 -28.18
N ALA A 965 5.71 -17.38 -28.59
CA ALA A 965 5.74 -17.76 -29.99
C ALA A 965 4.38 -17.57 -30.71
N GLU A 966 3.25 -17.61 -30.01
CA GLU A 966 1.94 -17.31 -30.56
C GLU A 966 1.76 -15.82 -30.84
N ILE A 967 2.03 -14.95 -29.86
CA ILE A 967 1.96 -13.49 -30.03
C ILE A 967 2.96 -13.03 -31.08
N THR A 968 4.20 -13.53 -31.06
CA THR A 968 5.18 -13.23 -32.12
C THR A 968 4.66 -13.62 -33.51
N ALA A 969 3.94 -14.74 -33.64
CA ALA A 969 3.36 -15.16 -34.92
C ALA A 969 2.16 -14.29 -35.34
N ALA A 970 1.33 -13.83 -34.40
CA ALA A 970 0.23 -12.90 -34.68
C ALA A 970 0.75 -11.52 -35.13
N LYS A 971 1.78 -10.99 -34.44
CA LYS A 971 2.46 -9.73 -34.82
C LYS A 971 3.26 -9.83 -36.12
N SER A 972 3.85 -11.00 -36.42
CA SER A 972 4.65 -11.23 -37.65
C SER A 972 3.81 -11.65 -38.87
N GLY A 973 2.49 -11.79 -38.75
CA GLY A 973 1.61 -12.07 -39.88
C GLY A 973 1.46 -10.88 -40.83
N LYS A 974 0.73 -11.05 -41.93
CA LYS A 974 0.28 -9.92 -42.77
C LYS A 974 -0.87 -9.12 -42.12
N GLY A 975 -0.84 -8.95 -40.80
CA GLY A 975 -1.88 -8.31 -40.00
C GLY A 975 -2.09 -6.82 -40.28
N GLY A 976 -1.18 -6.19 -41.03
CA GLY A 976 -1.40 -4.84 -41.55
C GLY A 976 -2.68 -4.70 -42.39
N LYS A 977 -3.17 -5.79 -43.00
CA LYS A 977 -4.45 -5.76 -43.74
C LYS A 977 -5.66 -5.40 -42.88
N ASN A 978 -5.70 -5.79 -41.61
CA ASN A 978 -6.80 -5.43 -40.71
C ASN A 978 -6.75 -3.95 -40.30
N ALA A 979 -5.63 -3.25 -40.54
CA ALA A 979 -5.55 -1.79 -40.45
C ALA A 979 -5.90 -1.08 -41.78
N ASP A 980 -6.05 -1.82 -42.89
CA ASP A 980 -6.60 -1.33 -44.16
C ASP A 980 -8.13 -1.56 -44.23
N GLU A 981 -8.63 -2.65 -43.62
CA GLU A 981 -10.07 -2.87 -43.36
C GLU A 981 -10.69 -1.80 -42.44
N ALA A 982 -9.86 -1.04 -41.71
CA ALA A 982 -10.29 0.10 -40.92
C ALA A 982 -10.51 1.40 -41.74
N ASP A 983 -10.09 1.46 -43.01
CA ASP A 983 -10.24 2.68 -43.83
C ASP A 983 -11.71 2.92 -44.24
N ASP A 984 -12.58 1.90 -44.18
CA ASP A 984 -14.02 1.95 -44.54
C ASP A 984 -14.88 2.82 -43.60
N PHE A 985 -14.31 3.32 -42.50
CA PHE A 985 -14.96 4.35 -41.67
C PHE A 985 -14.94 5.76 -42.29
N ASN A 986 -14.10 6.00 -43.31
CA ASN A 986 -14.02 7.29 -44.01
C ASN A 986 -14.94 7.35 -45.25
N GLU A 987 -16.25 7.43 -45.03
CA GLU A 987 -17.15 8.45 -45.65
C GLU A 987 -18.63 8.25 -45.26
N THR A 988 -19.06 7.04 -44.86
CA THR A 988 -20.48 6.74 -44.49
C THR A 988 -20.64 5.96 -43.17
N GLY A 989 -19.76 6.18 -42.19
CA GLY A 989 -19.55 5.28 -41.05
C GLY A 989 -20.76 4.86 -40.19
N VAL A 990 -20.66 3.62 -39.70
CA VAL A 990 -21.61 2.83 -38.87
C VAL A 990 -22.77 2.17 -39.63
N THR A 991 -22.50 0.99 -40.18
CA THR A 991 -23.48 -0.08 -40.48
C THR A 991 -22.85 -1.45 -40.18
N HIS A 992 -23.00 -1.96 -38.96
CA HIS A 992 -22.90 -3.39 -38.61
C HIS A 992 -23.41 -3.58 -37.17
N ALA A 993 -24.70 -3.85 -37.02
CA ALA A 993 -25.35 -4.09 -35.72
C ALA A 993 -26.62 -4.99 -35.82
N GLU A 994 -26.89 -5.62 -36.97
CA GLU A 994 -28.16 -6.33 -37.24
C GLU A 994 -27.99 -7.83 -37.59
N ASP A 995 -26.79 -8.31 -37.89
CA ASP A 995 -26.56 -9.66 -38.45
C ASP A 995 -26.51 -10.83 -37.44
N GLU A 996 -26.65 -10.58 -36.12
CA GLU A 996 -26.69 -11.64 -35.08
C GLU A 996 -28.10 -11.89 -34.49
N ALA A 997 -29.16 -11.56 -35.24
CA ALA A 997 -30.56 -11.85 -34.88
C ALA A 997 -31.27 -12.86 -35.81
N GLY A 998 -30.50 -13.55 -36.69
CA GLY A 998 -31.02 -14.19 -37.91
C GLY A 998 -31.17 -15.73 -37.97
N GLU A 999 -30.73 -16.50 -36.96
CA GLU A 999 -30.84 -17.97 -36.98
C GLU A 999 -31.63 -18.52 -35.77
N ALA A 1000 -32.94 -18.27 -35.75
CA ALA A 1000 -33.82 -18.78 -34.68
C ALA A 1000 -35.29 -19.06 -35.11
N ASN A 1001 -35.55 -19.41 -36.39
CA ASN A 1001 -36.69 -20.26 -36.81
C ASN A 1001 -36.64 -20.56 -38.33
N GLU A 1002 -37.07 -21.79 -38.68
CA GLU A 1002 -37.26 -22.40 -40.03
C GLU A 1002 -36.06 -22.47 -40.98
#